data_AF-A0A3D6BCX4-F1
#
_entry.id   AF-A0A3D6BCX4-F1
#
_cell.length_a   1.000
_cell.length_b   1.000
_cell.length_c   1.000
_cell.angle_alpha   90.00
_cell.angle_beta   90.00
_cell.angle_gamma   90.00
#
_symmetry.space_group_name_H-M   'P 1'
#
loop_
_entity.id
_entity.type
_entity.pdbx_description
1 polymer ?
#
loop_
_entity_poly.entity_id
_entity_poly.type
_entity_poly.pdbx_seq_one_letter_code
_entity_poly.pdbx_strand_id
1 'polypeptide(L)'
;MNNFFKVLTLTLVFTVQFMFAQTSSQNLWQDIDQSQIVPVGQRYIIPEIYHTISLDIEGMRDFLTQAQLEFSNEAKSKTVILSLPMPDGSLQKFSILESPIMAPELAAKYPDIKTYLGKGIDDPSASLRFDLTMHGFHAMILSAEGNVFIDPYSPGDVHNYISYYTKDFNKSGTAFECEVISDESRLNELKYLKESMILTPTGPQLRTYRLAVAATGEYTAFFGGTVHQGLAAVVTSVNRVNGVYETEVAVRMVLVANNDTLIFTNAATDPYTNNNGSTMLGQNQTTIDAYIGNTNYDIGHVFSTGGGGVAYLGVICVTGLKARGVTGSGAPVGDPFDIDYVAHEMGHQFAGNHSFNGSAGSCSGGNRNASTAYEPGSGSTIMAYAGICSPQNLQNNSDPYFHSVNFDEIVTYTNFGSGNGCAVITNTGNGAPVVSVPTGGFYIPISTPFSLTGSANDPDGDALTYCWEEFDLGPAGAPGTPSGNAPIFRSWNPTSSPTRYFPRLVNLLNNTTVIGEILPTYSRTLTFRLTARDNKVGGGGVNYAQMQFSVDGNSGPFVVTSPNTNVSWAGNSVQTITWNVANTNNAPVNCSTVNILLSTDGGQTFSTTLIANTPNDGSEDVTIPNTPSTTARIKVEAVGNIFFDVSNVNFTIDQEVPVELISFTAERTDGGVELNWKTATETNNSGFTIERSRDEENFVQISFISGKGTTTEVTSYNYLDTGIETGKYYYRLKQIDFDGTSKYLNVVLVDVGLPKQFELSQNHPNPFNPSTTIKFQLPVDANVKIGLYNSIGQKVSELLNSDLSGGVHEVTFDGSNLSSGIYYYTMNAFGKDGKNFSSTKKMILIK
;
A
#
# COMPACT_ATOMS: atom_id res chain seq x y z
N MET A 1 -14.19 62.93 -32.90
CA MET A 1 -14.32 63.46 -31.53
C MET A 1 -15.07 62.41 -30.72
N ASN A 2 -14.33 61.45 -30.16
CA ASN A 2 -14.04 61.33 -28.72
C ASN A 2 -15.28 61.02 -27.87
N ASN A 3 -15.51 59.74 -27.56
CA ASN A 3 -15.22 59.21 -26.22
C ASN A 3 -15.61 57.73 -26.10
N PHE A 4 -14.60 56.91 -25.84
CA PHE A 4 -14.71 55.53 -25.37
C PHE A 4 -15.25 55.52 -23.94
N PHE A 5 -16.35 54.81 -23.69
CA PHE A 5 -16.78 54.42 -22.34
C PHE A 5 -16.17 53.06 -21.99
N LYS A 6 -15.24 53.04 -21.03
CA LYS A 6 -14.80 51.82 -20.35
C LYS A 6 -15.84 51.45 -19.31
N VAL A 7 -16.43 50.26 -19.45
CA VAL A 7 -17.20 49.58 -18.39
C VAL A 7 -16.19 48.91 -17.46
N LEU A 8 -16.20 49.30 -16.19
CA LEU A 8 -15.39 48.70 -15.13
C LEU A 8 -16.21 47.56 -14.50
N THR A 9 -15.85 46.32 -14.81
CA THR A 9 -16.42 45.12 -14.16
C THR A 9 -15.73 44.94 -12.81
N LEU A 10 -16.45 45.14 -11.71
CA LEU A 10 -15.95 44.89 -10.35
C LEU A 10 -16.20 43.42 -10.00
N THR A 11 -15.22 42.56 -10.22
CA THR A 11 -15.26 41.16 -9.77
C THR A 11 -14.89 41.12 -8.29
N LEU A 12 -15.88 40.89 -7.42
CA LEU A 12 -15.67 40.71 -5.98
C LEU A 12 -15.19 39.27 -5.74
N VAL A 13 -13.87 39.08 -5.62
CA VAL A 13 -13.28 37.80 -5.20
C VAL A 13 -13.41 37.70 -3.68
N PHE A 14 -14.32 36.86 -3.19
CA PHE A 14 -14.34 36.43 -1.80
C PHE A 14 -13.18 35.45 -1.58
N THR A 15 -12.01 35.96 -1.18
CA THR A 15 -10.96 35.12 -0.59
C THR A 15 -11.34 34.81 0.85
N VAL A 16 -11.85 33.61 1.10
CA VAL A 16 -11.90 33.04 2.46
C VAL A 16 -10.46 32.70 2.85
N GLN A 17 -9.81 33.61 3.58
CA GLN A 17 -8.53 33.32 4.21
C GLN A 17 -8.80 32.49 5.47
N PHE A 18 -8.53 31.18 5.40
CA PHE A 18 -8.37 30.36 6.59
C PHE A 18 -7.10 30.84 7.31
N MET A 19 -7.26 31.47 8.47
CA MET A 19 -6.14 31.74 9.37
C MET A 19 -5.74 30.42 10.02
N PHE A 20 -4.70 29.76 9.50
CA PHE A 20 -4.00 28.73 10.24
C PHE A 20 -3.28 29.41 11.40
N ALA A 21 -3.69 29.14 12.64
CA ALA A 21 -2.83 29.41 13.77
C ALA A 21 -1.61 28.47 13.62
N GLN A 22 -0.45 29.02 13.30
CA GLN A 22 0.82 28.29 13.42
C GLN A 22 1.09 28.09 14.92
N THR A 23 0.53 27.04 15.50
CA THR A 23 1.00 26.52 16.78
C THR A 23 2.35 25.84 16.53
N SER A 24 3.39 26.34 17.18
CA SER A 24 4.70 25.70 17.23
C SER A 24 4.56 24.20 17.49
N SER A 25 5.21 23.37 16.69
CA SER A 25 5.34 21.94 17.00
C SER A 25 6.10 21.81 18.33
N GLN A 26 5.40 21.72 19.44
CA GLN A 26 6.01 21.20 20.66
C GLN A 26 6.28 19.72 20.38
N ASN A 27 7.56 19.35 20.44
CA ASN A 27 7.94 17.95 20.36
C ASN A 27 7.60 17.30 21.70
N LEU A 28 6.35 16.86 21.85
CA LEU A 28 5.81 16.28 23.09
C LEU A 28 6.31 14.85 23.33
N TRP A 29 6.74 14.17 22.27
CA TRP A 29 7.18 12.78 22.29
C TRP A 29 8.67 12.67 22.04
N GLN A 30 9.34 11.75 22.72
CA GLN A 30 10.75 11.43 22.46
C GLN A 30 10.96 9.91 22.54
N ASP A 31 11.61 9.34 21.55
CA ASP A 31 12.00 7.92 21.56
C ASP A 31 12.87 7.63 22.81
N ILE A 32 12.62 6.49 23.44
CA ILE A 32 13.40 6.04 24.60
C ILE A 32 13.76 4.57 24.41
N ASP A 33 15.01 4.23 24.74
CA ASP A 33 15.46 2.84 24.72
C ASP A 33 14.79 2.07 25.86
N GLN A 34 14.16 0.93 25.55
CA GLN A 34 13.46 0.12 26.53
C GLN A 34 14.32 -0.25 27.75
N SER A 35 15.64 -0.43 27.57
CA SER A 35 16.57 -0.74 28.67
C SER A 35 16.69 0.38 29.71
N GLN A 36 16.25 1.59 29.39
CA GLN A 36 16.23 2.75 30.28
C GLN A 36 14.93 2.85 31.09
N ILE A 37 13.88 2.11 30.71
CA ILE A 37 12.60 2.14 31.39
C ILE A 37 12.58 1.14 32.55
N VAL A 38 12.39 1.65 33.77
CA VAL A 38 12.18 0.82 34.97
C VAL A 38 10.67 0.73 35.21
N PRO A 39 10.03 -0.45 35.04
CA PRO A 39 8.58 -0.57 35.17
C PRO A 39 8.13 -0.30 36.61
N VAL A 40 7.02 0.41 36.73
CA VAL A 40 6.28 0.58 37.98
C VAL A 40 5.36 -0.63 38.12
N GLY A 41 5.73 -1.60 38.96
CA GLY A 41 4.93 -2.80 39.20
C GLY A 41 4.94 -3.80 38.04
N GLN A 42 3.86 -4.61 37.94
CA GLN A 42 3.72 -5.64 36.92
C GLN A 42 3.24 -5.03 35.59
N ARG A 43 3.90 -5.37 34.48
CA ARG A 43 3.39 -5.08 33.14
C ARG A 43 2.27 -6.05 32.77
N TYR A 44 1.15 -5.52 32.29
CA TYR A 44 0.01 -6.29 31.79
C TYR A 44 -0.13 -6.22 30.26
N ILE A 45 0.27 -5.10 29.66
CA ILE A 45 0.25 -4.90 28.20
C ILE A 45 1.66 -5.13 27.67
N ILE A 46 1.86 -6.27 27.01
CA ILE A 46 3.16 -6.71 26.47
C ILE A 46 2.93 -7.24 25.05
N PRO A 47 2.91 -6.35 24.04
CA PRO A 47 2.89 -6.76 22.64
C PRO A 47 4.22 -7.42 22.24
N GLU A 48 4.18 -8.22 21.17
CA GLU A 48 5.37 -8.83 20.57
C GLU A 48 6.24 -7.80 19.85
N ILE A 49 5.60 -6.80 19.22
CA ILE A 49 6.23 -5.70 18.51
C ILE A 49 5.60 -4.39 18.99
N TYR A 50 6.43 -3.44 19.41
CA TYR A 50 5.99 -2.13 19.88
C TYR A 50 7.14 -1.12 19.86
N HIS A 51 6.80 0.16 19.80
CA HIS A 51 7.72 1.28 19.89
C HIS A 51 7.66 1.92 21.29
N THR A 52 8.81 2.10 21.95
CA THR A 52 8.92 2.73 23.27
C THR A 52 9.23 4.21 23.16
N ILE A 53 8.42 5.02 23.85
CA ILE A 53 8.38 6.47 23.72
C ILE A 53 8.18 7.10 25.09
N SER A 54 8.70 8.31 25.27
CA SER A 54 8.47 9.14 26.44
C SER A 54 7.63 10.37 26.10
N LEU A 55 6.83 10.84 27.04
CA LEU A 55 5.90 11.95 26.89
C LEU A 55 6.25 13.08 27.87
N ASP A 56 6.33 14.30 27.36
CA ASP A 56 6.21 15.52 28.19
C ASP A 56 4.74 15.68 28.63
N ILE A 57 4.41 15.08 29.77
CA ILE A 57 3.04 15.00 30.28
C ILE A 57 2.45 16.37 30.62
N GLU A 58 3.27 17.29 31.15
CA GLU A 58 2.82 18.65 31.47
C GLU A 58 2.64 19.46 30.19
N GLY A 59 3.57 19.35 29.23
CA GLY A 59 3.42 19.93 27.90
C GLY A 59 2.17 19.43 27.18
N MET A 60 1.85 18.14 27.29
CA MET A 60 0.62 17.56 26.73
C MET A 60 -0.63 18.14 27.39
N ARG A 61 -0.67 18.27 28.73
CA ARG A 61 -1.80 18.90 29.43
C ARG A 61 -2.03 20.33 28.95
N ASP A 62 -0.97 21.13 28.90
CA ASP A 62 -1.03 22.52 28.44
C ASP A 62 -1.49 22.59 26.98
N PHE A 63 -0.96 21.72 26.11
CA PHE A 63 -1.36 21.64 24.72
C PHE A 63 -2.87 21.36 24.55
N LEU A 64 -3.40 20.39 25.30
CA LEU A 64 -4.79 19.96 25.19
C LEU A 64 -5.80 21.01 25.67
N THR A 65 -5.40 22.02 26.46
CA THR A 65 -6.27 23.15 26.81
C THR A 65 -6.72 23.97 25.59
N GLN A 66 -6.04 23.81 24.46
CA GLN A 66 -6.37 24.48 23.20
C GLN A 66 -7.49 23.77 22.44
N ALA A 67 -7.75 22.49 22.73
CA ALA A 67 -8.80 21.70 22.07
C ALA A 67 -10.17 22.34 22.33
N GLN A 68 -10.96 22.46 21.27
CA GLN A 68 -12.31 23.01 21.39
C GLN A 68 -13.28 21.89 21.74
N LEU A 69 -14.31 22.21 22.53
CA LEU A 69 -15.42 21.31 22.79
C LEU A 69 -16.12 20.96 21.47
N GLU A 70 -16.35 19.68 21.22
CA GLU A 70 -17.09 19.21 20.05
C GLU A 70 -18.47 19.88 19.93
N PHE A 71 -18.94 20.06 18.70
CA PHE A 71 -20.17 20.78 18.35
C PHE A 71 -20.24 22.27 18.73
N SER A 72 -19.20 22.85 19.36
CA SER A 72 -19.10 24.30 19.54
C SER A 72 -18.94 25.03 18.19
N ASN A 73 -19.25 26.33 18.17
CA ASN A 73 -19.01 27.14 16.96
C ASN A 73 -17.52 27.31 16.70
N GLU A 74 -16.73 27.34 17.77
CA GLU A 74 -15.27 27.44 17.74
C GLU A 74 -14.65 26.21 17.09
N ALA A 75 -15.15 25.00 17.37
CA ALA A 75 -14.70 23.75 16.74
C ALA A 75 -14.82 23.76 15.20
N LYS A 76 -15.70 24.59 14.62
CA LYS A 76 -15.84 24.73 13.16
C LYS A 76 -14.77 25.63 12.52
N SER A 77 -14.10 26.46 13.31
CA SER A 77 -13.19 27.51 12.81
C SER A 77 -11.76 27.40 13.33
N LYS A 78 -11.55 26.63 14.40
CA LYS A 78 -10.25 26.41 15.03
C LYS A 78 -9.92 24.92 15.03
N THR A 79 -8.87 24.56 14.30
CA THR A 79 -8.34 23.20 14.27
C THR A 79 -7.09 23.12 15.15
N VAL A 80 -7.07 22.17 16.08
CA VAL A 80 -5.89 21.83 16.88
C VAL A 80 -5.31 20.55 16.31
N ILE A 81 -4.00 20.51 16.07
CA ILE A 81 -3.33 19.38 15.42
C ILE A 81 -2.38 18.71 16.41
N LEU A 82 -2.68 17.46 16.78
CA LEU A 82 -1.84 16.61 17.62
C LEU A 82 -1.07 15.61 16.75
N SER A 83 0.23 15.49 16.96
CA SER A 83 1.04 14.41 16.37
C SER A 83 1.15 13.25 17.36
N LEU A 84 0.88 12.04 16.89
CA LEU A 84 0.99 10.81 17.68
C LEU A 84 2.08 9.88 17.10
N PRO A 85 2.87 9.24 17.96
CA PRO A 85 3.88 8.26 17.56
C PRO A 85 3.24 6.93 17.15
N MET A 86 3.66 6.44 16.00
CA MET A 86 3.21 5.19 15.41
C MET A 86 4.18 4.04 15.77
N PRO A 87 3.77 2.77 15.64
CA PRO A 87 4.61 1.62 16.00
C PRO A 87 5.87 1.48 15.13
N ASP A 88 5.89 2.09 13.95
CA ASP A 88 7.03 2.08 13.03
C ASP A 88 8.04 3.22 13.29
N GLY A 89 7.81 4.04 14.32
CA GLY A 89 8.64 5.20 14.67
C GLY A 89 8.25 6.49 13.94
N SER A 90 7.27 6.46 13.04
CA SER A 90 6.75 7.67 12.40
C SER A 90 5.83 8.47 13.34
N LEU A 91 5.54 9.72 12.96
CA LEU A 91 4.53 10.56 13.61
C LEU A 91 3.37 10.78 12.65
N GLN A 92 2.14 10.57 13.13
CA GLN A 92 0.91 10.81 12.39
C GLN A 92 0.12 11.95 13.00
N LYS A 93 -0.36 12.89 12.17
CA LYS A 93 -1.12 14.06 12.61
C LYS A 93 -2.62 13.79 12.63
N PHE A 94 -3.26 14.32 13.67
CA PHE A 94 -4.70 14.28 13.88
C PHE A 94 -5.22 15.68 14.20
N SER A 95 -6.33 16.06 13.58
CA SER A 95 -7.15 17.16 14.08
C SER A 95 -7.94 16.67 15.29
N ILE A 96 -7.92 17.40 16.41
CA ILE A 96 -8.52 16.94 17.67
C ILE A 96 -9.57 17.91 18.23
N LEU A 97 -10.54 17.34 18.96
CA LEU A 97 -11.59 18.04 19.71
C LEU A 97 -11.74 17.41 21.09
N GLU A 98 -12.08 18.23 22.09
CA GLU A 98 -12.53 17.71 23.39
C GLU A 98 -13.92 17.07 23.19
N SER A 99 -14.05 15.80 23.59
CA SER A 99 -15.29 15.02 23.48
C SER A 99 -15.57 14.35 24.82
N PRO A 100 -16.18 15.08 25.78
CA PRO A 100 -16.45 14.57 27.11
C PRO A 100 -17.44 13.40 27.08
N ILE A 101 -17.08 12.30 27.75
CA ILE A 101 -17.97 11.16 27.95
C ILE A 101 -18.52 11.08 29.39
N MET A 102 -18.32 12.13 30.17
CA MET A 102 -18.95 12.31 31.48
C MET A 102 -19.99 13.41 31.38
N ALA A 103 -21.13 13.23 32.06
CA ALA A 103 -22.09 14.30 32.23
C ALA A 103 -21.41 15.54 32.86
N PRO A 104 -21.85 16.76 32.52
CA PRO A 104 -21.16 17.99 32.94
C PRO A 104 -20.91 18.09 34.45
N GLU A 105 -21.84 17.61 35.27
CA GLU A 105 -21.73 17.62 36.73
C GLU A 105 -20.63 16.67 37.24
N LEU A 106 -20.49 15.51 36.60
CA LEU A 106 -19.43 14.55 36.94
C LEU A 106 -18.07 15.08 36.49
N ALA A 107 -17.98 15.61 35.26
CA ALA A 107 -16.76 16.22 34.73
C ALA A 107 -16.30 17.42 35.58
N ALA A 108 -17.22 18.19 36.16
CA ALA A 108 -16.89 19.29 37.05
C ALA A 108 -16.27 18.83 38.39
N LYS A 109 -16.63 17.63 38.88
CA LYS A 109 -16.02 17.03 40.08
C LYS A 109 -14.62 16.47 39.82
N TYR A 110 -14.37 15.98 38.60
CA TYR A 110 -13.13 15.32 38.18
C TYR A 110 -12.54 15.98 36.92
N PRO A 111 -12.10 17.26 37.02
CA PRO A 111 -11.71 18.06 35.86
C PRO A 111 -10.43 17.59 35.16
N ASP A 112 -9.62 16.76 35.83
CA ASP A 112 -8.38 16.17 35.32
C ASP A 112 -8.60 14.85 34.56
N ILE A 113 -9.82 14.33 34.52
CA ILE A 113 -10.21 13.23 33.63
C ILE A 113 -10.80 13.82 32.36
N LYS A 114 -10.06 13.75 31.24
CA LYS A 114 -10.45 14.36 29.96
C LYS A 114 -10.39 13.36 28.82
N THR A 115 -11.38 13.44 27.92
CA THR A 115 -11.50 12.59 26.73
C THR A 115 -11.62 13.44 25.48
N TYR A 116 -11.10 12.91 24.38
CA TYR A 116 -10.94 13.60 23.11
C TYR A 116 -11.25 12.67 21.95
N LEU A 117 -11.64 13.26 20.83
CA LEU A 117 -11.76 12.59 19.54
C LEU A 117 -10.87 13.27 18.51
N GLY A 118 -10.48 12.57 17.45
CA GLY A 118 -9.73 13.18 16.37
C GLY A 118 -9.84 12.47 15.02
N LYS A 119 -9.60 13.23 13.95
CA LYS A 119 -9.60 12.77 12.56
C LYS A 119 -8.19 12.85 12.01
N GLY A 120 -7.72 11.77 11.38
CA GLY A 120 -6.40 11.70 10.75
C GLY A 120 -6.25 12.72 9.61
N ILE A 121 -5.07 13.34 9.55
CA ILE A 121 -4.69 14.31 8.51
C ILE A 121 -3.78 13.63 7.49
N ASP A 122 -2.77 12.90 7.95
CA ASP A 122 -1.82 12.20 7.08
C ASP A 122 -2.42 10.89 6.52
N ASP A 123 -3.33 10.25 7.28
CA ASP A 123 -4.21 9.18 6.81
C ASP A 123 -5.67 9.61 7.04
N PRO A 124 -6.39 10.00 5.98
CA PRO A 124 -7.78 10.42 6.06
C PRO A 124 -8.77 9.32 6.48
N SER A 125 -8.39 8.04 6.42
CA SER A 125 -9.23 6.93 6.91
C SER A 125 -9.18 6.80 8.44
N ALA A 126 -8.17 7.38 9.09
CA ALA A 126 -7.96 7.21 10.51
C ALA A 126 -8.94 8.01 11.38
N SER A 127 -9.48 7.34 12.39
CA SER A 127 -10.19 7.96 13.52
C SER A 127 -9.44 7.71 14.82
N LEU A 128 -9.54 8.65 15.75
CA LEU A 128 -8.81 8.65 17.01
C LEU A 128 -9.78 8.87 18.17
N ARG A 129 -9.66 8.05 19.21
CA ARG A 129 -10.14 8.33 20.56
C ARG A 129 -8.96 8.29 21.51
N PHE A 130 -8.84 9.29 22.38
CA PHE A 130 -7.83 9.27 23.42
C PHE A 130 -8.31 9.96 24.69
N ASP A 131 -7.63 9.67 25.78
CA ASP A 131 -7.83 10.31 27.07
C ASP A 131 -6.50 10.72 27.69
N LEU A 132 -6.60 11.66 28.62
CA LEU A 132 -5.54 11.99 29.54
C LEU A 132 -6.14 12.03 30.93
N THR A 133 -5.66 11.15 31.80
CA THR A 133 -6.08 11.03 33.19
C THR A 133 -4.84 10.96 34.10
N MET A 134 -5.04 10.74 35.40
CA MET A 134 -3.94 10.44 36.32
C MET A 134 -3.27 9.09 36.07
N HIS A 135 -3.90 8.19 35.29
CA HIS A 135 -3.27 6.97 34.81
C HIS A 135 -2.38 7.18 33.59
N GLY A 136 -2.34 8.40 33.04
CA GLY A 136 -1.54 8.76 31.87
C GLY A 136 -2.39 8.97 30.61
N PHE A 137 -1.70 9.00 29.47
CA PHE A 137 -2.27 9.13 28.15
C PHE A 137 -2.62 7.75 27.56
N HIS A 138 -3.86 7.58 27.08
CA HIS A 138 -4.27 6.37 26.36
C HIS A 138 -4.89 6.76 25.02
N ALA A 139 -4.49 6.11 23.93
CA ALA A 139 -5.08 6.33 22.61
C ALA A 139 -5.44 5.03 21.90
N MET A 140 -6.50 5.11 21.09
CA MET A 140 -6.92 4.11 20.12
C MET A 140 -7.11 4.79 18.77
N ILE A 141 -6.37 4.32 17.77
CA ILE A 141 -6.42 4.77 16.38
C ILE A 141 -6.99 3.61 15.55
N LEU A 142 -8.09 3.86 14.84
CA LEU A 142 -8.68 2.91 13.90
C LEU A 142 -8.41 3.40 12.48
N SER A 143 -7.78 2.58 11.64
CA SER A 143 -7.28 2.97 10.31
C SER A 143 -7.26 1.80 9.33
N ALA A 144 -7.35 2.11 8.03
CA ALA A 144 -7.14 1.14 6.95
C ALA A 144 -5.73 0.53 6.94
N GLU A 145 -4.74 1.23 7.50
CA GLU A 145 -3.33 0.80 7.58
C GLU A 145 -3.05 -0.08 8.81
N GLY A 146 -4.03 -0.21 9.71
CA GLY A 146 -3.96 -1.03 10.92
C GLY A 146 -4.35 -0.27 12.17
N ASN A 147 -4.95 -0.98 13.13
CA ASN A 147 -5.39 -0.40 14.39
C ASN A 147 -4.22 -0.28 15.37
N VAL A 148 -4.06 0.89 15.97
CA VAL A 148 -2.92 1.22 16.85
C VAL A 148 -3.42 1.66 18.22
N PHE A 149 -2.70 1.21 19.24
CA PHE A 149 -2.91 1.59 20.63
C PHE A 149 -1.65 2.26 21.18
N ILE A 150 -1.87 3.29 21.99
CA ILE A 150 -0.82 3.93 22.80
C ILE A 150 -1.24 3.80 24.26
N ASP A 151 -0.41 3.13 25.05
CA ASP A 151 -0.67 2.84 26.46
C ASP A 151 0.57 3.10 27.31
N PRO A 152 0.40 3.44 28.60
CA PRO A 152 1.48 3.43 29.57
C PRO A 152 2.30 2.15 29.52
N TYR A 153 3.63 2.27 29.65
CA TYR A 153 4.53 1.11 29.64
C TYR A 153 4.23 0.11 30.77
N SER A 154 3.80 0.63 31.93
CA SER A 154 3.36 -0.13 33.10
C SER A 154 2.35 0.70 33.92
N PRO A 155 1.46 0.06 34.71
CA PRO A 155 0.54 0.79 35.57
C PRO A 155 1.24 1.83 36.47
N GLY A 156 0.74 3.06 36.49
CA GLY A 156 1.31 4.16 37.26
C GLY A 156 2.53 4.84 36.62
N ASP A 157 2.98 4.40 35.45
CA ASP A 157 3.94 5.15 34.63
C ASP A 157 3.18 6.18 33.77
N VAL A 158 3.46 7.46 33.97
CA VAL A 158 2.84 8.56 33.21
C VAL A 158 3.84 9.28 32.30
N HIS A 159 5.04 8.71 32.15
CA HIS A 159 6.11 9.31 31.35
C HIS A 159 6.56 8.40 30.21
N ASN A 160 6.49 7.08 30.37
CA ASN A 160 6.89 6.13 29.32
C ASN A 160 5.68 5.34 28.81
N TYR A 161 5.64 5.18 27.50
CA TYR A 161 4.52 4.61 26.75
C TYR A 161 5.02 3.59 25.73
N ILE A 162 4.09 2.76 25.28
CA ILE A 162 4.26 1.87 24.13
C ILE A 162 3.25 2.24 23.05
N SER A 163 3.68 2.25 21.79
CA SER A 163 2.81 2.33 20.62
C SER A 163 2.89 1.03 19.83
N TYR A 164 1.75 0.38 19.60
CA TYR A 164 1.71 -0.96 19.00
C TYR A 164 0.48 -1.20 18.14
N TYR A 165 0.58 -2.13 17.19
CA TYR A 165 -0.60 -2.62 16.45
C TYR A 165 -1.33 -3.70 17.25
N THR A 166 -2.66 -3.72 17.21
CA THR A 166 -3.48 -4.73 17.92
C THR A 166 -3.09 -6.17 17.57
N LYS A 167 -2.73 -6.42 16.30
CA LYS A 167 -2.28 -7.74 15.81
C LYS A 167 -1.03 -8.27 16.52
N ASP A 168 -0.21 -7.38 17.09
CA ASP A 168 1.03 -7.72 17.76
C ASP A 168 0.82 -7.94 19.26
N PHE A 169 -0.38 -7.69 19.81
CA PHE A 169 -0.68 -7.98 21.21
C PHE A 169 -1.41 -9.31 21.37
N ASN A 170 -0.87 -10.21 22.19
CA ASN A 170 -1.47 -11.51 22.47
C ASN A 170 -1.95 -11.58 23.91
N LYS A 171 -3.27 -11.73 24.12
CA LYS A 171 -3.82 -11.87 25.47
C LYS A 171 -3.31 -13.14 26.16
N SER A 172 -2.84 -13.02 27.39
CA SER A 172 -2.25 -14.14 28.14
C SER A 172 -3.33 -15.00 28.82
N GLY A 173 -3.54 -16.22 28.33
CA GLY A 173 -3.64 -17.44 29.13
C GLY A 173 -4.80 -17.65 30.14
N THR A 174 -5.89 -16.89 30.13
CA THR A 174 -7.10 -17.27 30.90
C THR A 174 -8.22 -17.73 29.99
N ALA A 175 -8.77 -18.91 30.29
CA ALA A 175 -10.01 -19.40 29.69
C ALA A 175 -11.15 -18.48 30.15
N PHE A 176 -11.46 -17.50 29.32
CA PHE A 176 -12.57 -16.61 29.51
C PHE A 176 -13.84 -17.24 28.94
N GLU A 177 -14.92 -17.12 29.71
CA GLU A 177 -16.26 -17.57 29.36
C GLU A 177 -17.13 -16.32 29.16
N CYS A 178 -17.63 -16.16 27.93
CA CYS A 178 -18.72 -15.26 27.60
C CYS A 178 -20.02 -16.06 27.60
N GLU A 179 -21.07 -15.48 28.17
CA GLU A 179 -22.43 -16.02 28.12
C GLU A 179 -23.43 -14.92 27.75
N VAL A 180 -24.44 -15.28 26.95
CA VAL A 180 -25.56 -14.38 26.63
C VAL A 180 -26.85 -14.96 27.19
N ILE A 181 -27.64 -14.11 27.87
CA ILE A 181 -28.95 -14.49 28.42
C ILE A 181 -30.05 -13.75 27.68
N SER A 182 -31.07 -14.47 27.23
CA SER A 182 -32.26 -13.86 26.65
C SER A 182 -33.43 -13.93 27.65
N ASP A 183 -34.09 -12.79 27.87
CA ASP A 183 -35.31 -12.73 28.67
C ASP A 183 -36.53 -13.02 27.79
N GLU A 184 -37.43 -13.89 28.26
CA GLU A 184 -38.61 -14.33 27.50
C GLU A 184 -39.50 -13.16 27.06
N SER A 185 -39.58 -12.09 27.87
CA SER A 185 -40.36 -10.89 27.54
C SER A 185 -39.79 -10.11 26.34
N ARG A 186 -38.52 -10.34 25.99
CA ARG A 186 -37.79 -9.63 24.93
C ARG A 186 -37.80 -10.39 23.61
N LEU A 187 -37.87 -11.72 23.66
CA LEU A 187 -37.73 -12.59 22.48
C LEU A 187 -38.72 -12.26 21.37
N ASN A 188 -39.97 -11.91 21.70
CA ASN A 188 -40.98 -11.56 20.71
C ASN A 188 -40.64 -10.28 19.94
N GLU A 189 -40.11 -9.27 20.63
CA GLU A 189 -39.68 -8.03 19.99
C GLU A 189 -38.46 -8.25 19.11
N LEU A 190 -37.43 -8.90 19.63
CA LEU A 190 -36.20 -9.15 18.87
C LEU A 190 -36.48 -10.00 17.62
N LYS A 191 -37.35 -11.00 17.73
CA LYS A 191 -37.83 -11.78 16.60
C LYS A 191 -38.59 -10.91 15.59
N TYR A 192 -39.51 -10.06 16.06
CA TYR A 192 -40.25 -9.15 15.19
C TYR A 192 -39.33 -8.19 14.44
N LEU A 193 -38.36 -7.58 15.12
CA LEU A 193 -37.38 -6.68 14.52
C LEU A 193 -36.55 -7.38 13.45
N LYS A 194 -36.13 -8.62 13.72
CA LYS A 194 -35.43 -9.45 12.73
C LYS A 194 -36.28 -9.76 11.50
N GLU A 195 -37.55 -10.13 11.70
CA GLU A 195 -38.47 -10.49 10.60
C GLU A 195 -38.94 -9.26 9.80
N SER A 196 -38.99 -8.09 10.43
CA SER A 196 -39.42 -6.81 9.82
C SER A 196 -38.26 -5.88 9.46
N MET A 197 -37.02 -6.40 9.50
CA MET A 197 -35.79 -5.62 9.42
C MET A 197 -35.79 -4.66 8.23
N ILE A 198 -35.61 -3.38 8.54
CA ILE A 198 -35.46 -2.31 7.55
C ILE A 198 -33.97 -1.99 7.46
N LEU A 199 -33.36 -2.27 6.31
CA LEU A 199 -31.96 -1.92 6.07
C LEU A 199 -31.81 -0.41 6.20
N THR A 200 -31.08 0.01 7.24
CA THR A 200 -30.95 1.42 7.58
C THR A 200 -29.47 1.75 7.74
N PRO A 201 -28.92 2.63 6.90
CA PRO A 201 -27.55 3.08 7.09
C PRO A 201 -27.45 3.96 8.34
N THR A 202 -26.24 4.06 8.89
CA THR A 202 -25.90 5.00 9.97
C THR A 202 -25.25 6.25 9.40
N GLY A 203 -24.91 7.22 10.26
CA GLY A 203 -24.22 8.45 9.86
C GLY A 203 -25.06 9.69 10.18
N PRO A 204 -26.23 9.91 9.54
CA PRO A 204 -27.00 11.16 9.68
C PRO A 204 -27.42 11.53 11.10
N GLN A 205 -27.55 10.54 11.98
CA GLN A 205 -27.99 10.71 13.35
C GLN A 205 -27.05 9.97 14.30
N LEU A 206 -26.66 10.64 15.38
CA LEU A 206 -25.95 10.06 16.52
C LEU A 206 -26.96 9.82 17.65
N ARG A 207 -26.91 8.62 18.23
CA ARG A 207 -27.76 8.23 19.37
C ARG A 207 -26.95 8.23 20.65
N THR A 208 -27.24 9.16 21.54
CA THR A 208 -26.54 9.30 22.82
C THR A 208 -27.35 8.69 23.96
N TYR A 209 -26.73 7.81 24.73
CA TYR A 209 -27.32 7.11 25.88
C TYR A 209 -26.63 7.49 27.18
N ARG A 210 -27.41 7.66 28.26
CA ARG A 210 -26.89 7.84 29.61
C ARG A 210 -26.44 6.49 30.17
N LEU A 211 -25.15 6.34 30.38
CA LEU A 211 -24.53 5.13 30.88
C LEU A 211 -24.27 5.23 32.38
N ALA A 212 -24.63 4.18 33.11
CA ALA A 212 -24.24 3.99 34.51
C ALA A 212 -23.29 2.79 34.62
N VAL A 213 -22.03 3.02 34.97
CA VAL A 213 -21.04 1.95 35.17
C VAL A 213 -20.69 1.85 36.64
N ALA A 214 -20.95 0.68 37.23
CA ALA A 214 -20.42 0.32 38.54
C ALA A 214 -19.04 -0.33 38.44
N ALA A 215 -18.24 -0.16 39.48
CA ALA A 215 -16.95 -0.83 39.62
C ALA A 215 -16.89 -1.52 40.98
N THR A 216 -16.59 -2.82 41.01
CA THR A 216 -16.42 -3.55 42.27
C THR A 216 -15.25 -3.00 43.08
N GLY A 217 -15.23 -3.30 44.38
CA GLY A 217 -14.14 -2.96 45.27
C GLY A 217 -12.80 -3.51 44.79
N GLU A 218 -12.79 -4.71 44.21
CA GLU A 218 -11.59 -5.33 43.64
C GLU A 218 -11.12 -4.62 42.36
N TYR A 219 -12.05 -4.23 41.48
CA TYR A 219 -11.71 -3.45 40.28
C TYR A 219 -11.08 -2.12 40.69
N THR A 220 -11.73 -1.40 41.60
CA THR A 220 -11.22 -0.12 42.08
C THR A 220 -9.87 -0.29 42.77
N ALA A 221 -9.69 -1.35 43.57
CA ALA A 221 -8.41 -1.67 44.20
C ALA A 221 -7.29 -1.93 43.18
N PHE A 222 -7.58 -2.62 42.07
CA PHE A 222 -6.62 -2.85 40.99
C PHE A 222 -6.06 -1.53 40.43
N PHE A 223 -6.90 -0.50 40.31
CA PHE A 223 -6.51 0.83 39.82
C PHE A 223 -6.03 1.80 40.92
N GLY A 224 -5.79 1.33 42.14
CA GLY A 224 -5.22 2.16 43.22
C GLY A 224 -6.17 2.46 44.40
N GLY A 225 -7.42 1.98 44.34
CA GLY A 225 -8.32 1.86 45.49
C GLY A 225 -9.12 3.11 45.84
N THR A 226 -9.05 4.17 45.04
CA THR A 226 -9.86 5.38 45.24
C THR A 226 -10.95 5.51 44.20
N VAL A 227 -12.06 6.18 44.55
CA VAL A 227 -13.15 6.52 43.61
C VAL A 227 -12.59 7.24 42.38
N HIS A 228 -11.65 8.16 42.59
CA HIS A 228 -11.06 8.95 41.51
C HIS A 228 -10.33 8.06 40.49
N GLN A 229 -9.45 7.17 40.96
CA GLN A 229 -8.69 6.29 40.08
C GLN A 229 -9.55 5.20 39.43
N GLY A 230 -10.52 4.65 40.16
CA GLY A 230 -11.47 3.69 39.60
C GLY A 230 -12.35 4.32 38.50
N LEU A 231 -12.83 5.55 38.72
CA LEU A 231 -13.59 6.29 37.72
C LEU A 231 -12.77 6.60 36.46
N ALA A 232 -11.49 6.98 36.61
CA ALA A 232 -10.62 7.24 35.46
C ALA A 232 -10.42 5.99 34.60
N ALA A 233 -10.25 4.81 35.20
CA ALA A 233 -10.15 3.55 34.46
C ALA A 233 -11.47 3.22 33.74
N VAL A 234 -12.62 3.43 34.38
CA VAL A 234 -13.94 3.30 33.74
C VAL A 234 -14.05 4.23 32.53
N VAL A 235 -13.59 5.49 32.65
CA VAL A 235 -13.61 6.45 31.54
C VAL A 235 -12.74 5.99 30.38
N THR A 236 -11.52 5.49 30.64
CA THR A 236 -10.64 4.98 29.57
C THR A 236 -11.30 3.84 28.79
N SER A 237 -11.89 2.86 29.48
CA SER A 237 -12.61 1.76 28.82
C SER A 237 -13.80 2.26 28.00
N VAL A 238 -14.66 3.10 28.57
CA VAL A 238 -15.84 3.61 27.85
C VAL A 238 -15.45 4.50 26.66
N ASN A 239 -14.35 5.25 26.76
CA ASN A 239 -13.87 6.09 25.66
C ASN A 239 -13.44 5.25 24.45
N ARG A 240 -12.78 4.11 24.68
CA ARG A 240 -12.43 3.14 23.63
C ARG A 240 -13.67 2.50 23.02
N VAL A 241 -14.61 2.05 23.85
CA VAL A 241 -15.89 1.49 23.36
C VAL A 241 -16.64 2.50 22.49
N ASN A 242 -16.73 3.76 22.91
CA ASN A 242 -17.33 4.82 22.10
C ASN A 242 -16.60 5.04 20.76
N GLY A 243 -15.28 4.85 20.69
CA GLY A 243 -14.53 4.94 19.43
C GLY A 243 -15.00 3.94 18.37
N VAL A 244 -15.36 2.73 18.79
CA VAL A 244 -15.97 1.73 17.92
C VAL A 244 -17.44 2.05 17.65
N TYR A 245 -18.23 2.26 18.71
CA TYR A 245 -19.69 2.39 18.59
C TYR A 245 -20.12 3.62 17.79
N GLU A 246 -19.38 4.73 17.88
CA GLU A 246 -19.67 5.92 17.09
C GLU A 246 -19.36 5.71 15.62
N THR A 247 -18.29 4.97 15.31
CA THR A 247 -17.85 4.72 13.93
C THR A 247 -18.71 3.65 13.24
N GLU A 248 -19.09 2.60 13.97
CA GLU A 248 -19.79 1.44 13.40
C GLU A 248 -21.31 1.58 13.40
N VAL A 249 -21.89 2.09 14.49
CA VAL A 249 -23.35 2.06 14.71
C VAL A 249 -23.93 3.42 15.11
N ALA A 250 -23.14 4.49 15.04
CA ALA A 250 -23.52 5.85 15.42
C ALA A 250 -24.17 5.95 16.82
N VAL A 251 -23.57 5.24 17.79
CA VAL A 251 -23.98 5.23 19.20
C VAL A 251 -22.89 5.87 20.07
N ARG A 252 -23.30 6.71 21.01
CA ARG A 252 -22.44 7.29 22.04
C ARG A 252 -22.99 6.99 23.43
N MET A 253 -22.11 6.67 24.37
CA MET A 253 -22.44 6.49 25.78
C MET A 253 -21.78 7.57 26.64
N VAL A 254 -22.57 8.22 27.50
CA VAL A 254 -22.10 9.29 28.40
C VAL A 254 -22.42 8.90 29.84
N LEU A 255 -21.41 8.87 30.71
CA LEU A 255 -21.55 8.54 32.12
C LEU A 255 -22.46 9.55 32.84
N VAL A 256 -23.38 9.04 33.66
CA VAL A 256 -24.35 9.85 34.41
C VAL A 256 -23.69 10.75 35.46
N ALA A 257 -24.36 11.85 35.82
CA ALA A 257 -23.87 12.91 36.71
C ALA A 257 -23.33 12.45 38.07
N ASN A 258 -23.85 11.35 38.61
CA ASN A 258 -23.47 10.78 39.89
C ASN A 258 -22.86 9.37 39.78
N ASN A 259 -22.23 9.04 38.65
CA ASN A 259 -21.58 7.73 38.44
C ASN A 259 -20.46 7.46 39.46
N ASP A 260 -19.86 8.50 40.05
CA ASP A 260 -18.87 8.39 41.12
C ASP A 260 -19.38 7.59 42.34
N THR A 261 -20.69 7.58 42.57
CA THR A 261 -21.33 6.81 43.65
C THR A 261 -21.38 5.30 43.40
N LEU A 262 -21.12 4.85 42.16
CA LEU A 262 -21.08 3.45 41.77
C LEU A 262 -19.66 2.86 41.78
N ILE A 263 -18.65 3.66 42.16
CA ILE A 263 -17.27 3.21 42.27
C ILE A 263 -17.01 2.77 43.72
N PHE A 264 -17.09 1.47 43.96
CA PHE A 264 -16.93 0.93 45.30
C PHE A 264 -15.43 0.75 45.62
N THR A 265 -14.99 1.15 46.82
CA THR A 265 -13.57 1.10 47.20
C THR A 265 -13.24 -0.03 48.18
N ASN A 266 -14.23 -0.83 48.59
CA ASN A 266 -14.05 -1.89 49.57
C ASN A 266 -14.80 -3.16 49.14
N ALA A 267 -14.03 -4.16 48.69
CA ALA A 267 -14.49 -5.46 48.25
C ALA A 267 -15.32 -6.22 49.31
N ALA A 268 -15.11 -5.95 50.60
CA ALA A 268 -15.84 -6.64 51.65
C ALA A 268 -17.26 -6.08 51.87
N THR A 269 -17.55 -4.88 51.36
CA THR A 269 -18.81 -4.16 51.62
C THR A 269 -19.53 -3.72 50.37
N ASP A 270 -18.95 -3.92 49.18
CA ASP A 270 -19.66 -3.66 47.94
C ASP A 270 -20.81 -4.67 47.74
N PRO A 271 -21.79 -4.37 46.88
CA PRO A 271 -22.98 -5.21 46.72
C PRO A 271 -22.77 -6.40 45.76
N TYR A 272 -21.53 -6.69 45.32
CA TYR A 272 -21.26 -7.59 44.22
C TYR A 272 -20.56 -8.89 44.64
N THR A 273 -20.94 -9.96 43.96
CA THR A 273 -20.19 -11.22 44.02
C THR A 273 -19.16 -11.21 42.89
N ASN A 274 -18.00 -10.57 43.11
CA ASN A 274 -16.99 -10.26 42.07
C ASN A 274 -16.63 -11.42 41.13
N ASN A 275 -16.66 -12.67 41.60
CA ASN A 275 -16.30 -13.85 40.79
C ASN A 275 -17.48 -14.61 40.19
N ASN A 276 -18.70 -14.07 40.21
CA ASN A 276 -19.90 -14.72 39.68
C ASN A 276 -20.71 -13.76 38.80
N GLY A 277 -20.44 -13.77 37.50
CA GLY A 277 -21.09 -12.90 36.52
C GLY A 277 -22.62 -13.01 36.53
N SER A 278 -23.16 -14.23 36.51
CA SER A 278 -24.61 -14.45 36.45
C SER A 278 -25.34 -13.86 37.67
N THR A 279 -24.72 -13.92 38.86
CA THR A 279 -25.26 -13.28 40.07
C THR A 279 -25.14 -11.76 40.01
N MET A 280 -24.01 -11.25 39.50
CA MET A 280 -23.77 -9.82 39.36
C MET A 280 -24.77 -9.12 38.45
N LEU A 281 -25.38 -9.79 37.47
CA LEU A 281 -26.45 -9.20 36.65
C LEU A 281 -27.58 -8.61 37.51
N GLY A 282 -28.09 -9.39 38.47
CA GLY A 282 -29.17 -8.94 39.34
C GLY A 282 -28.76 -7.97 40.43
N GLN A 283 -27.56 -8.16 40.97
CA GLN A 283 -26.96 -7.20 41.88
C GLN A 283 -26.80 -5.84 41.20
N ASN A 284 -26.31 -5.82 39.96
CA ASN A 284 -26.07 -4.59 39.22
C ASN A 284 -27.35 -3.82 38.92
N GLN A 285 -28.40 -4.51 38.47
CA GLN A 285 -29.71 -3.87 38.29
C GLN A 285 -30.20 -3.22 39.60
N THR A 286 -30.15 -3.96 40.70
CA THR A 286 -30.59 -3.47 42.02
C THR A 286 -29.75 -2.30 42.50
N THR A 287 -28.43 -2.38 42.34
CA THR A 287 -27.48 -1.36 42.78
C THR A 287 -27.64 -0.07 41.96
N ILE A 288 -27.63 -0.14 40.63
CA ILE A 288 -27.76 1.05 39.80
C ILE A 288 -29.12 1.72 40.02
N ASP A 289 -30.21 0.94 40.14
CA ASP A 289 -31.53 1.49 40.47
C ASP A 289 -31.54 2.23 41.83
N ALA A 290 -30.83 1.71 42.83
CA ALA A 290 -30.79 2.31 44.16
C ALA A 290 -29.96 3.61 44.23
N TYR A 291 -28.83 3.66 43.51
CA TYR A 291 -27.87 4.78 43.59
C TYR A 291 -28.12 5.87 42.54
N ILE A 292 -28.52 5.48 41.33
CA ILE A 292 -28.75 6.39 40.20
C ILE A 292 -30.24 6.69 40.04
N GLY A 293 -31.09 5.68 40.25
CA GLY A 293 -32.53 5.76 39.99
C GLY A 293 -32.87 5.33 38.56
N ASN A 294 -33.83 4.42 38.40
CA ASN A 294 -34.22 3.83 37.12
C ASN A 294 -34.47 4.86 36.00
N THR A 295 -34.98 6.06 36.28
CA THR A 295 -35.25 7.07 35.24
C THR A 295 -34.02 7.83 34.75
N ASN A 296 -32.90 7.71 35.45
CA ASN A 296 -31.73 8.58 35.29
C ASN A 296 -30.60 7.96 34.46
N TYR A 297 -30.77 6.72 34.00
CA TYR A 297 -29.83 6.04 33.12
C TYR A 297 -30.57 5.21 32.07
N ASP A 298 -29.89 4.87 31.00
CA ASP A 298 -30.43 4.22 29.80
C ASP A 298 -29.84 2.82 29.60
N ILE A 299 -28.57 2.66 29.98
CA ILE A 299 -27.82 1.40 30.02
C ILE A 299 -27.00 1.38 31.32
N GLY A 300 -26.96 0.22 31.97
CA GLY A 300 -26.16 -0.02 33.15
C GLY A 300 -25.23 -1.22 32.97
N HIS A 301 -24.02 -1.13 33.50
CA HIS A 301 -23.01 -2.18 33.40
C HIS A 301 -22.14 -2.22 34.67
N VAL A 302 -21.50 -3.35 34.98
CA VAL A 302 -20.53 -3.43 36.08
C VAL A 302 -19.20 -3.99 35.60
N PHE A 303 -18.11 -3.36 36.04
CA PHE A 303 -16.75 -3.84 35.88
C PHE A 303 -16.23 -4.50 37.17
N SER A 304 -15.60 -5.65 37.02
CA SER A 304 -15.07 -6.48 38.11
C SER A 304 -13.69 -7.03 37.75
N THR A 305 -13.01 -7.68 38.71
CA THR A 305 -11.76 -8.41 38.44
C THR A 305 -11.97 -9.91 38.17
N GLY A 306 -13.23 -10.34 38.10
CA GLY A 306 -13.61 -11.74 37.89
C GLY A 306 -15.04 -11.87 37.40
N GLY A 307 -15.51 -13.12 37.23
CA GLY A 307 -16.89 -13.40 36.84
C GLY A 307 -17.15 -13.42 35.32
N GLY A 308 -16.13 -13.18 34.49
CA GLY A 308 -16.23 -13.32 33.03
C GLY A 308 -17.05 -12.20 32.37
N GLY A 309 -17.56 -12.49 31.18
CA GLY A 309 -18.47 -11.63 30.44
C GLY A 309 -19.87 -12.23 30.43
N VAL A 310 -20.86 -11.47 30.87
CA VAL A 310 -22.26 -11.89 30.71
C VAL A 310 -23.18 -10.69 30.61
N ALA A 311 -24.10 -10.75 29.65
CA ALA A 311 -25.10 -9.72 29.43
C ALA A 311 -26.44 -10.29 28.98
N TYR A 312 -27.51 -9.53 29.26
CA TYR A 312 -28.80 -9.80 28.67
C TYR A 312 -28.89 -9.21 27.26
N LEU A 313 -29.54 -9.93 26.36
CA LEU A 313 -29.72 -9.53 24.96
C LEU A 313 -30.83 -8.47 24.80
N GLY A 314 -30.50 -7.32 24.23
CA GLY A 314 -31.47 -6.30 23.79
C GLY A 314 -32.29 -5.70 24.93
N VAL A 315 -31.59 -5.11 25.90
CA VAL A 315 -32.16 -4.64 27.17
C VAL A 315 -31.98 -3.17 27.48
N ILE A 316 -31.20 -2.41 26.70
CA ILE A 316 -31.11 -0.95 26.95
C ILE A 316 -32.49 -0.30 26.90
N CYS A 317 -32.68 0.80 27.62
CA CYS A 317 -33.96 1.47 27.82
C CYS A 317 -35.07 0.62 28.50
N VAL A 318 -34.87 -0.68 28.77
CA VAL A 318 -35.90 -1.54 29.35
C VAL A 318 -35.82 -1.53 30.88
N THR A 319 -36.86 -1.01 31.53
CA THR A 319 -36.94 -0.96 33.00
C THR A 319 -36.80 -2.36 33.62
N GLY A 320 -35.95 -2.49 34.64
CA GLY A 320 -35.67 -3.76 35.33
C GLY A 320 -34.67 -4.70 34.62
N LEU A 321 -34.28 -4.39 33.38
CA LEU A 321 -33.33 -5.19 32.59
C LEU A 321 -32.12 -4.40 32.07
N LYS A 322 -32.22 -3.08 31.92
CA LYS A 322 -31.18 -2.25 31.28
C LYS A 322 -29.84 -2.17 32.00
N ALA A 323 -29.74 -2.66 33.24
CA ALA A 323 -28.47 -2.77 33.97
C ALA A 323 -27.93 -4.22 34.06
N ARG A 324 -28.45 -5.15 33.25
CA ARG A 324 -28.05 -6.56 33.22
C ARG A 324 -26.86 -6.78 32.26
N GLY A 325 -25.71 -6.19 32.59
CA GLY A 325 -24.44 -6.40 31.89
C GLY A 325 -23.27 -6.40 32.87
N VAL A 326 -22.32 -7.31 32.66
CA VAL A 326 -21.15 -7.56 33.51
C VAL A 326 -19.95 -7.83 32.63
N THR A 327 -18.83 -7.19 32.93
CA THR A 327 -17.53 -7.51 32.36
C THR A 327 -16.48 -7.62 33.46
N GLY A 328 -15.76 -8.74 33.51
CA GLY A 328 -14.71 -8.94 34.51
C GLY A 328 -13.48 -9.67 33.99
N SER A 329 -12.31 -9.20 34.41
CA SER A 329 -11.01 -9.79 34.06
C SER A 329 -10.03 -9.61 35.21
N GLY A 330 -9.17 -10.61 35.46
CA GLY A 330 -8.15 -10.53 36.52
C GLY A 330 -7.13 -9.39 36.32
N ALA A 331 -6.97 -8.93 35.08
CA ALA A 331 -6.26 -7.72 34.72
C ALA A 331 -7.13 -6.93 33.71
N PRO A 332 -8.01 -6.04 34.19
CA PRO A 332 -9.00 -5.39 33.34
C PRO A 332 -8.42 -4.17 32.61
N VAL A 333 -7.40 -4.39 31.76
CA VAL A 333 -6.66 -3.35 31.04
C VAL A 333 -6.39 -3.74 29.59
N GLY A 334 -6.18 -2.74 28.74
CA GLY A 334 -5.78 -2.92 27.34
C GLY A 334 -6.94 -3.34 26.43
N ASP A 335 -6.62 -3.45 25.14
CA ASP A 335 -7.60 -3.83 24.11
C ASP A 335 -8.36 -5.15 24.36
N PRO A 336 -7.82 -6.21 25.00
CA PRO A 336 -8.56 -7.45 25.18
C PRO A 336 -9.62 -7.30 26.28
N PHE A 337 -9.45 -6.33 27.19
CA PHE A 337 -10.52 -6.02 28.13
C PHE A 337 -11.57 -5.11 27.47
N ASP A 338 -11.13 -4.01 26.84
CA ASP A 338 -12.04 -2.99 26.34
C ASP A 338 -12.83 -3.43 25.09
N ILE A 339 -12.19 -4.14 24.17
CA ILE A 339 -12.78 -4.55 22.89
C ILE A 339 -13.34 -5.97 22.97
N ASP A 340 -12.54 -6.96 23.34
CA ASP A 340 -13.03 -8.35 23.33
C ASP A 340 -14.14 -8.56 24.37
N TYR A 341 -14.13 -7.84 25.50
CA TYR A 341 -15.08 -8.07 26.58
C TYR A 341 -16.07 -6.92 26.72
N VAL A 342 -15.64 -5.69 27.06
CA VAL A 342 -16.59 -4.61 27.36
C VAL A 342 -17.45 -4.29 26.12
N ALA A 343 -16.84 -4.08 24.96
CA ALA A 343 -17.59 -3.80 23.73
C ALA A 343 -18.49 -4.97 23.31
N HIS A 344 -18.08 -6.22 23.56
CA HIS A 344 -18.85 -7.44 23.30
C HIS A 344 -20.09 -7.53 24.19
N GLU A 345 -19.92 -7.40 25.51
CA GLU A 345 -21.02 -7.53 26.47
C GLU A 345 -22.01 -6.37 26.36
N MET A 346 -21.50 -5.15 26.10
CA MET A 346 -22.39 -4.04 25.74
C MET A 346 -23.10 -4.32 24.40
N GLY A 347 -22.46 -5.01 23.46
CA GLY A 347 -23.05 -5.38 22.17
C GLY A 347 -24.30 -6.24 22.35
N HIS A 348 -24.26 -7.19 23.29
CA HIS A 348 -25.45 -7.93 23.71
C HIS A 348 -26.53 -7.04 24.30
N GLN A 349 -26.20 -6.09 25.18
CA GLN A 349 -27.20 -5.15 25.72
C GLN A 349 -27.88 -4.35 24.59
N PHE A 350 -27.13 -4.04 23.53
CA PHE A 350 -27.59 -3.42 22.28
C PHE A 350 -28.21 -4.40 21.25
N ALA A 351 -28.49 -5.64 21.65
CA ALA A 351 -29.14 -6.70 20.87
C ALA A 351 -28.30 -7.45 19.83
N GLY A 352 -26.97 -7.26 19.80
CA GLY A 352 -26.08 -8.08 18.97
C GLY A 352 -26.00 -9.52 19.49
N ASN A 353 -26.23 -10.52 18.63
CA ASN A 353 -25.99 -11.93 18.91
C ASN A 353 -24.57 -12.37 18.52
N HIS A 354 -24.16 -13.55 18.97
CA HIS A 354 -22.90 -14.13 18.53
C HIS A 354 -22.86 -14.36 17.00
N SER A 355 -21.74 -14.00 16.37
CA SER A 355 -21.54 -14.10 14.92
C SER A 355 -20.79 -15.37 14.48
N PHE A 356 -20.20 -16.12 15.40
CA PHE A 356 -19.34 -17.27 15.10
C PHE A 356 -20.10 -18.58 14.78
N ASN A 357 -19.47 -19.47 14.02
CA ASN A 357 -20.02 -20.76 13.59
C ASN A 357 -19.21 -21.98 14.10
N GLY A 358 -18.27 -21.77 15.02
CA GLY A 358 -17.52 -22.82 15.68
C GLY A 358 -18.34 -23.72 16.60
N SER A 359 -17.71 -24.79 17.07
CA SER A 359 -18.32 -25.83 17.90
C SER A 359 -17.38 -26.42 18.97
N ALA A 360 -16.21 -25.81 19.19
CA ALA A 360 -15.21 -26.25 20.16
C ALA A 360 -14.84 -25.12 21.14
N GLY A 361 -14.23 -25.46 22.28
CA GLY A 361 -13.93 -24.49 23.35
C GLY A 361 -15.18 -23.73 23.79
N SER A 362 -15.06 -22.41 23.98
CA SER A 362 -16.18 -21.55 24.36
C SER A 362 -17.26 -21.44 23.29
N CYS A 363 -16.98 -21.81 22.02
CA CYS A 363 -18.00 -21.87 20.96
C CYS A 363 -18.96 -23.07 21.11
N SER A 364 -18.68 -23.99 22.03
CA SER A 364 -19.57 -25.12 22.36
C SER A 364 -20.61 -24.72 23.43
N GLY A 365 -21.30 -25.68 24.05
CA GLY A 365 -22.11 -25.42 25.24
C GLY A 365 -23.41 -24.62 25.05
N GLY A 366 -23.78 -24.26 23.82
CA GLY A 366 -25.00 -23.50 23.50
C GLY A 366 -24.78 -22.02 23.20
N ASN A 367 -23.53 -21.53 23.25
CA ASN A 367 -23.21 -20.13 22.95
C ASN A 367 -23.44 -19.75 21.49
N ARG A 368 -23.34 -20.70 20.55
CA ARG A 368 -23.57 -20.42 19.13
C ARG A 368 -25.02 -20.02 18.85
N ASN A 369 -25.23 -18.85 18.21
CA ASN A 369 -26.52 -18.47 17.65
C ASN A 369 -26.60 -18.84 16.15
N ALA A 370 -27.36 -19.89 15.82
CA ALA A 370 -27.44 -20.42 14.44
C ALA A 370 -27.95 -19.41 13.40
N SER A 371 -28.68 -18.39 13.83
CA SER A 371 -29.35 -17.44 12.94
C SER A 371 -28.52 -16.19 12.62
N THR A 372 -27.32 -16.11 13.20
CA THR A 372 -26.32 -15.04 13.03
C THR A 372 -24.89 -15.58 12.87
N ALA A 373 -24.70 -16.90 12.85
CA ALA A 373 -23.42 -17.60 12.76
C ALA A 373 -22.78 -17.52 11.35
N TYR A 374 -22.40 -16.32 10.93
CA TYR A 374 -21.81 -16.03 9.61
C TYR A 374 -20.29 -16.12 9.57
N GLU A 375 -19.60 -16.13 10.72
CA GLU A 375 -18.14 -16.21 10.75
C GLU A 375 -17.65 -17.66 11.01
N PRO A 376 -16.63 -18.16 10.29
CA PRO A 376 -16.11 -19.51 10.49
C PRO A 376 -15.40 -19.65 11.86
N GLY A 377 -15.40 -20.84 12.45
CA GLY A 377 -14.64 -21.13 13.68
C GLY A 377 -14.99 -20.18 14.83
N SER A 378 -13.98 -19.62 15.50
CA SER A 378 -14.18 -18.61 16.55
C SER A 378 -14.76 -17.28 16.06
N GLY A 379 -14.73 -17.03 14.74
CA GLY A 379 -14.84 -15.71 14.16
C GLY A 379 -13.70 -14.76 14.57
N SER A 380 -13.85 -13.51 14.14
CA SER A 380 -12.83 -12.45 14.13
C SER A 380 -13.35 -11.09 14.63
N THR A 381 -14.65 -10.81 14.50
CA THR A 381 -15.24 -9.51 14.90
C THR A 381 -15.66 -9.47 16.37
N ILE A 382 -16.07 -8.29 16.86
CA ILE A 382 -16.40 -8.05 18.27
C ILE A 382 -17.38 -9.06 18.84
N MET A 383 -18.48 -9.38 18.15
CA MET A 383 -19.49 -10.33 18.66
C MET A 383 -19.13 -11.80 18.39
N ALA A 384 -17.93 -12.07 17.89
CA ALA A 384 -17.38 -13.40 17.79
C ALA A 384 -16.60 -13.77 19.06
N TYR A 385 -16.02 -14.96 19.10
CA TYR A 385 -15.28 -15.51 20.24
C TYR A 385 -13.79 -15.65 19.91
N ALA A 386 -13.20 -14.61 19.32
CA ALA A 386 -11.79 -14.59 18.93
C ALA A 386 -10.88 -15.05 20.09
N GLY A 387 -10.07 -16.07 19.82
CA GLY A 387 -9.08 -16.61 20.75
C GLY A 387 -9.60 -17.62 21.79
N ILE A 388 -10.91 -17.85 21.93
CA ILE A 388 -11.45 -18.69 23.03
C ILE A 388 -12.17 -19.98 22.58
N CYS A 389 -12.12 -20.33 21.29
CA CYS A 389 -12.72 -21.54 20.71
C CYS A 389 -11.70 -22.58 20.23
N SER A 390 -10.57 -22.73 20.92
CA SER A 390 -9.52 -23.68 20.55
C SER A 390 -10.09 -25.11 20.34
N PRO A 391 -9.67 -25.84 19.27
CA PRO A 391 -8.62 -25.51 18.29
C PRO A 391 -9.13 -24.71 17.07
N GLN A 392 -10.32 -24.14 17.11
CA GLN A 392 -10.99 -23.46 15.98
C GLN A 392 -10.76 -21.93 15.97
N ASN A 393 -9.76 -21.44 16.69
CA ASN A 393 -9.43 -20.02 16.75
C ASN A 393 -8.92 -19.50 15.41
N LEU A 394 -9.53 -18.42 14.90
CA LEU A 394 -9.07 -17.72 13.71
C LEU A 394 -7.95 -16.72 14.01
N GLN A 395 -8.05 -16.06 15.17
CA GLN A 395 -7.10 -15.08 15.71
C GLN A 395 -7.21 -15.06 17.23
N ASN A 396 -6.31 -14.31 17.89
CA ASN A 396 -6.24 -14.26 19.34
C ASN A 396 -7.20 -13.25 19.98
N ASN A 397 -7.38 -12.07 19.37
CA ASN A 397 -8.29 -11.03 19.88
C ASN A 397 -9.21 -10.56 18.75
N SER A 398 -10.34 -9.94 19.10
CA SER A 398 -11.29 -9.43 18.13
C SER A 398 -10.75 -8.20 17.43
N ASP A 399 -11.08 -8.05 16.16
CA ASP A 399 -10.89 -6.77 15.48
C ASP A 399 -11.98 -5.79 15.93
N PRO A 400 -11.66 -4.48 16.13
CA PRO A 400 -12.54 -3.49 16.75
C PRO A 400 -13.62 -2.95 15.78
N TYR A 401 -14.39 -3.86 15.17
CA TYR A 401 -15.57 -3.55 14.36
C TYR A 401 -16.62 -4.66 14.47
N PHE A 402 -17.85 -4.36 14.06
CA PHE A 402 -18.95 -5.32 14.07
C PHE A 402 -19.07 -6.02 12.72
N HIS A 403 -19.31 -7.35 12.72
CA HIS A 403 -19.74 -8.04 11.52
C HIS A 403 -21.07 -7.42 11.02
N SER A 404 -21.30 -7.41 9.70
CA SER A 404 -22.49 -6.81 9.10
C SER A 404 -23.84 -7.35 9.64
N VAL A 405 -23.87 -8.56 10.21
CA VAL A 405 -25.07 -9.09 10.91
C VAL A 405 -25.34 -8.36 12.23
N ASN A 406 -24.30 -8.01 12.98
CA ASN A 406 -24.46 -7.34 14.26
C ASN A 406 -24.76 -5.86 14.06
N PHE A 407 -24.21 -5.26 13.00
CA PHE A 407 -24.68 -3.97 12.51
C PHE A 407 -26.20 -3.98 12.28
N ASP A 408 -26.71 -4.96 11.51
CA ASP A 408 -28.15 -5.11 11.27
C ASP A 408 -28.96 -5.19 12.57
N GLU A 409 -28.55 -6.04 13.52
CA GLU A 409 -29.25 -6.23 14.79
C GLU A 409 -29.25 -4.97 15.67
N ILE A 410 -28.08 -4.38 15.88
CA ILE A 410 -27.89 -3.22 16.77
C ILE A 410 -28.60 -1.99 16.19
N VAL A 411 -28.43 -1.72 14.89
CA VAL A 411 -29.03 -0.55 14.24
C VAL A 411 -30.54 -0.70 14.18
N THR A 412 -31.06 -1.89 13.88
CA THR A 412 -32.51 -2.13 13.87
C THR A 412 -33.10 -1.95 15.27
N TYR A 413 -32.45 -2.46 16.31
CA TYR A 413 -32.92 -2.33 17.69
C TYR A 413 -32.88 -0.88 18.20
N THR A 414 -31.82 -0.14 17.89
CA THR A 414 -31.67 1.26 18.30
C THR A 414 -32.54 2.23 17.49
N ASN A 415 -32.95 1.86 16.27
CA ASN A 415 -33.84 2.69 15.43
C ASN A 415 -35.32 2.37 15.63
N PHE A 416 -35.68 1.11 15.81
CA PHE A 416 -37.08 0.66 15.74
C PHE A 416 -37.54 -0.14 16.95
N GLY A 417 -36.60 -0.64 17.77
CA GLY A 417 -36.90 -1.36 19.00
C GLY A 417 -37.03 -0.47 20.23
N SER A 418 -37.08 -1.13 21.39
CA SER A 418 -37.08 -0.50 22.71
C SER A 418 -35.83 0.35 22.93
N GLY A 419 -34.71 0.00 22.30
CA GLY A 419 -33.46 0.76 22.34
C GLY A 419 -33.56 2.17 21.75
N ASN A 420 -34.60 2.46 20.95
CA ASN A 420 -34.86 3.81 20.45
C ASN A 420 -35.54 4.72 21.51
N GLY A 421 -36.19 4.13 22.52
CA GLY A 421 -37.12 4.84 23.40
C GLY A 421 -36.50 5.84 24.39
N CYS A 422 -35.19 5.76 24.62
CA CYS A 422 -34.50 6.61 25.59
C CYS A 422 -33.30 7.39 25.04
N ALA A 423 -32.93 7.17 23.77
CA ALA A 423 -31.79 7.84 23.16
C ALA A 423 -32.04 9.35 22.97
N VAL A 424 -31.02 10.16 23.23
CA VAL A 424 -30.97 11.54 22.72
C VAL A 424 -30.41 11.51 21.31
N ILE A 425 -31.23 11.88 20.34
CA ILE A 425 -30.86 11.84 18.92
C ILE A 425 -30.39 13.23 18.48
N THR A 426 -29.19 13.32 17.94
CA THR A 426 -28.64 14.54 17.36
C THR A 426 -28.29 14.34 15.89
N ASN A 427 -28.53 15.36 15.06
CA ASN A 427 -28.10 15.32 13.67
C ASN A 427 -26.60 15.59 13.62
N THR A 428 -25.86 14.73 12.94
CA THR A 428 -24.40 14.83 12.78
C THR A 428 -24.03 15.75 11.61
N GLY A 429 -24.96 15.94 10.67
CA GLY A 429 -24.68 16.56 9.38
C GLY A 429 -23.94 15.63 8.42
N ASN A 430 -23.84 14.35 8.74
CA ASN A 430 -23.16 13.33 7.94
C ASN A 430 -24.11 12.64 6.94
N GLY A 431 -23.68 12.40 5.71
CA GLY A 431 -24.38 11.56 4.74
C GLY A 431 -23.82 10.14 4.74
N ALA A 432 -24.68 9.12 4.86
CA ALA A 432 -24.21 7.73 4.76
C ALA A 432 -23.64 7.41 3.36
N PRO A 433 -22.62 6.53 3.26
CA PRO A 433 -22.10 6.11 1.97
C PRO A 433 -23.14 5.35 1.15
N VAL A 434 -23.09 5.52 -0.17
CA VAL A 434 -23.90 4.76 -1.13
C VAL A 434 -23.04 3.64 -1.69
N VAL A 435 -23.39 2.39 -1.39
CA VAL A 435 -22.60 1.20 -1.76
C VAL A 435 -23.22 0.50 -2.96
N SER A 436 -22.37 -0.02 -3.84
CA SER A 436 -22.78 -0.77 -5.03
C SER A 436 -21.86 -1.96 -5.27
N VAL A 437 -22.46 -3.09 -5.65
CA VAL A 437 -21.76 -4.32 -6.01
C VAL A 437 -22.17 -4.74 -7.43
N PRO A 438 -21.32 -5.48 -8.17
CA PRO A 438 -21.68 -6.00 -9.48
C PRO A 438 -22.88 -6.94 -9.42
N THR A 439 -23.60 -7.07 -10.53
CA THR A 439 -24.67 -8.05 -10.67
C THR A 439 -24.12 -9.46 -10.46
N GLY A 440 -24.71 -10.20 -9.53
CA GLY A 440 -24.40 -11.60 -9.26
C GLY A 440 -25.11 -12.59 -10.19
N GLY A 441 -25.25 -13.83 -9.75
CA GLY A 441 -26.03 -14.88 -10.43
C GLY A 441 -25.27 -15.71 -11.47
N PHE A 442 -23.95 -15.50 -11.60
CA PHE A 442 -23.07 -16.33 -12.41
C PHE A 442 -22.48 -17.51 -11.59
N TYR A 443 -21.73 -18.38 -12.27
CA TYR A 443 -21.07 -19.54 -11.66
C TYR A 443 -19.54 -19.39 -11.68
N ILE A 444 -18.87 -19.80 -10.61
CA ILE A 444 -17.42 -19.98 -10.55
C ILE A 444 -17.05 -21.48 -10.41
N PRO A 445 -15.88 -21.91 -10.88
CA PRO A 445 -15.38 -23.28 -10.65
C PRO A 445 -15.01 -23.56 -9.18
N ILE A 446 -15.04 -24.83 -8.76
CA ILE A 446 -14.51 -25.24 -7.45
C ILE A 446 -13.00 -25.02 -7.36
N SER A 447 -12.49 -24.90 -6.12
CA SER A 447 -11.06 -24.89 -5.80
C SER A 447 -10.26 -23.86 -6.61
N THR A 448 -10.89 -22.73 -6.96
CA THR A 448 -10.32 -21.69 -7.82
C THR A 448 -10.38 -20.33 -7.13
N PRO A 449 -9.28 -19.57 -7.07
CA PRO A 449 -9.27 -18.20 -6.55
C PRO A 449 -10.27 -17.27 -7.25
N PHE A 450 -10.80 -16.32 -6.50
CA PHE A 450 -11.65 -15.27 -7.05
C PHE A 450 -11.43 -13.95 -6.33
N SER A 451 -11.85 -12.85 -6.97
CA SER A 451 -11.80 -11.51 -6.37
C SER A 451 -13.13 -10.81 -6.51
N LEU A 452 -13.60 -10.20 -5.43
CA LEU A 452 -14.80 -9.36 -5.44
C LEU A 452 -14.38 -7.90 -5.43
N THR A 453 -14.97 -7.11 -6.31
CA THR A 453 -14.74 -5.67 -6.42
C THR A 453 -16.09 -4.97 -6.44
N GLY A 454 -16.30 -4.01 -5.55
CA GLY A 454 -17.47 -3.14 -5.58
C GLY A 454 -17.07 -1.68 -5.62
N SER A 455 -17.95 -0.80 -5.16
CA SER A 455 -17.70 0.64 -5.08
C SER A 455 -18.58 1.26 -4.01
N ALA A 456 -18.18 2.42 -3.49
CA ALA A 456 -19.04 3.27 -2.72
C ALA A 456 -18.72 4.74 -2.95
N ASN A 457 -19.70 5.61 -2.78
CA ASN A 457 -19.53 7.05 -2.83
C ASN A 457 -20.04 7.67 -1.52
N ASP A 458 -19.20 8.49 -0.90
CA ASP A 458 -19.59 9.28 0.26
C ASP A 458 -20.15 10.66 -0.17
N PRO A 459 -21.34 11.07 0.30
CA PRO A 459 -21.91 12.39 -0.03
C PRO A 459 -21.10 13.59 0.48
N ASP A 460 -20.34 13.42 1.58
CA ASP A 460 -19.57 14.49 2.21
C ASP A 460 -18.11 14.52 1.76
N GLY A 461 -17.66 13.51 1.01
CA GLY A 461 -16.30 13.37 0.50
C GLY A 461 -15.32 12.79 1.53
N ASP A 462 -15.83 12.13 2.56
CA ASP A 462 -15.02 11.44 3.56
C ASP A 462 -14.31 10.21 2.96
N ALA A 463 -13.14 9.88 3.51
CA ALA A 463 -12.35 8.74 3.03
C ALA A 463 -12.98 7.42 3.45
N LEU A 464 -13.23 6.55 2.47
CA LEU A 464 -13.94 5.29 2.67
C LEU A 464 -13.01 4.12 2.99
N THR A 465 -13.46 3.26 3.91
CA THR A 465 -12.91 1.90 4.07
C THR A 465 -13.98 0.85 3.71
N TYR A 466 -13.51 -0.31 3.28
CA TYR A 466 -14.33 -1.39 2.71
C TYR A 466 -14.02 -2.71 3.41
N CYS A 467 -15.07 -3.49 3.66
CA CYS A 467 -14.95 -4.88 4.10
C CYS A 467 -15.89 -5.76 3.27
N TRP A 468 -15.35 -6.85 2.73
CA TRP A 468 -16.13 -7.90 2.06
C TRP A 468 -16.30 -9.06 3.02
N GLU A 469 -17.53 -9.45 3.35
CA GLU A 469 -17.84 -10.50 4.33
C GLU A 469 -18.71 -11.59 3.71
N GLU A 470 -18.41 -12.87 3.97
CA GLU A 470 -19.33 -13.96 3.61
C GLU A 470 -20.59 -13.85 4.47
N PHE A 471 -21.75 -14.04 3.85
CA PHE A 471 -23.05 -13.87 4.47
C PHE A 471 -23.93 -15.12 4.23
N ASP A 472 -23.31 -16.30 4.38
CA ASP A 472 -23.98 -17.59 4.31
C ASP A 472 -24.10 -18.24 5.70
N LEU A 473 -25.26 -18.81 5.99
CA LEU A 473 -25.50 -19.63 7.19
C LEU A 473 -25.36 -21.11 6.85
N GLY A 474 -24.86 -21.89 7.81
CA GLY A 474 -24.80 -23.33 7.68
C GLY A 474 -24.61 -24.09 8.99
N PRO A 475 -24.36 -25.40 8.90
CA PRO A 475 -24.07 -26.23 10.07
C PRO A 475 -22.86 -25.71 10.86
N ALA A 476 -22.90 -25.84 12.19
CA ALA A 476 -21.74 -25.59 13.04
C ALA A 476 -20.63 -26.60 12.74
N GLY A 477 -19.36 -26.19 12.84
CA GLY A 477 -18.27 -27.13 12.62
C GLY A 477 -16.88 -26.50 12.62
N ALA A 478 -15.88 -27.36 12.43
CA ALA A 478 -14.50 -26.92 12.30
C ALA A 478 -14.31 -26.15 10.99
N PRO A 479 -13.65 -24.98 11.02
CA PRO A 479 -13.46 -24.14 9.83
C PRO A 479 -12.64 -24.83 8.74
N GLY A 480 -11.80 -25.81 9.09
CA GLY A 480 -10.99 -26.61 8.17
C GLY A 480 -11.76 -27.68 7.38
N THR A 481 -12.97 -28.04 7.83
CA THR A 481 -13.79 -29.11 7.21
C THR A 481 -15.25 -28.68 7.13
N PRO A 482 -15.56 -27.64 6.34
CA PRO A 482 -16.92 -27.10 6.25
C PRO A 482 -17.87 -28.09 5.57
N SER A 483 -19.13 -28.09 5.98
CA SER A 483 -20.20 -28.89 5.36
C SER A 483 -21.41 -28.01 5.03
N GLY A 484 -22.17 -28.40 3.99
CA GLY A 484 -23.30 -27.60 3.52
C GLY A 484 -22.88 -26.17 3.14
N ASN A 485 -23.63 -25.17 3.59
CA ASN A 485 -23.30 -23.76 3.40
C ASN A 485 -22.63 -23.13 4.63
N ALA A 486 -21.91 -23.92 5.44
CA ALA A 486 -21.14 -23.34 6.56
C ALA A 486 -20.16 -22.28 6.02
N PRO A 487 -20.01 -21.12 6.68
CA PRO A 487 -19.09 -20.08 6.24
C PRO A 487 -17.66 -20.60 6.14
N ILE A 488 -16.95 -20.16 5.09
CA ILE A 488 -15.60 -20.62 4.73
C ILE A 488 -14.59 -19.48 4.58
N PHE A 489 -15.05 -18.23 4.55
CA PHE A 489 -14.24 -17.03 4.53
C PHE A 489 -14.49 -16.19 5.79
N ARG A 490 -13.42 -15.89 6.52
CA ARG A 490 -13.42 -15.02 7.69
C ARG A 490 -13.55 -13.55 7.31
N SER A 491 -13.86 -12.72 8.30
CA SER A 491 -13.78 -11.26 8.14
C SER A 491 -12.33 -10.78 8.37
N TRP A 492 -12.02 -9.62 7.81
CA TRP A 492 -10.73 -8.93 7.97
C TRP A 492 -10.98 -7.45 8.17
N ASN A 493 -10.04 -6.77 8.85
CA ASN A 493 -10.08 -5.33 9.05
C ASN A 493 -10.41 -4.57 7.75
N PRO A 494 -11.27 -3.53 7.82
CA PRO A 494 -11.59 -2.70 6.67
C PRO A 494 -10.33 -2.10 6.02
N THR A 495 -10.31 -2.04 4.69
CA THR A 495 -9.17 -1.48 3.92
C THR A 495 -9.63 -0.36 3.00
N SER A 496 -8.70 0.44 2.47
CA SER A 496 -9.01 1.45 1.45
C SER A 496 -9.37 0.85 0.08
N SER A 497 -9.11 -0.44 -0.13
CA SER A 497 -9.41 -1.14 -1.38
C SER A 497 -10.85 -1.67 -1.41
N PRO A 498 -11.64 -1.35 -2.44
CA PRO A 498 -12.96 -1.96 -2.64
C PRO A 498 -12.88 -3.40 -3.19
N THR A 499 -11.66 -3.89 -3.42
CA THR A 499 -11.38 -5.25 -3.92
C THR A 499 -10.82 -6.14 -2.81
N ARG A 500 -11.40 -7.34 -2.65
CA ARG A 500 -10.85 -8.43 -1.82
C ARG A 500 -10.60 -9.68 -2.67
N TYR A 501 -9.46 -10.31 -2.44
CA TYR A 501 -9.08 -11.61 -3.01
C TYR A 501 -9.41 -12.74 -2.04
N PHE A 502 -9.82 -13.89 -2.59
CA PHE A 502 -10.21 -15.08 -1.84
C PHE A 502 -9.45 -16.32 -2.35
N PRO A 503 -8.51 -16.88 -1.56
CA PRO A 503 -7.93 -16.31 -0.34
C PRO A 503 -7.21 -14.98 -0.55
N ARG A 504 -6.78 -14.34 0.55
CA ARG A 504 -5.97 -13.11 0.48
C ARG A 504 -4.80 -13.26 -0.51
N LEU A 505 -4.54 -12.21 -1.27
CA LEU A 505 -3.50 -12.20 -2.31
C LEU A 505 -2.13 -12.63 -1.77
N VAL A 506 -1.73 -12.14 -0.59
CA VAL A 506 -0.48 -12.53 0.07
C VAL A 506 -0.38 -14.05 0.31
N ASN A 507 -1.50 -14.73 0.56
CA ASN A 507 -1.52 -16.17 0.76
C ASN A 507 -1.45 -16.93 -0.55
N LEU A 508 -2.15 -16.44 -1.58
CA LEU A 508 -2.05 -16.96 -2.96
C LEU A 508 -0.61 -16.90 -3.48
N LEU A 509 0.05 -15.75 -3.37
CA LEU A 509 1.41 -15.55 -3.89
C LEU A 509 2.46 -16.39 -3.16
N ASN A 510 2.23 -16.68 -1.88
CA ASN A 510 3.11 -17.51 -1.06
C ASN A 510 2.74 -19.00 -1.05
N ASN A 511 1.69 -19.41 -1.77
CA ASN A 511 1.17 -20.78 -1.77
C ASN A 511 0.84 -21.29 -0.36
N THR A 512 0.24 -20.43 0.47
CA THR A 512 -0.13 -20.73 1.86
C THR A 512 -1.64 -20.65 2.04
N THR A 513 -2.14 -21.29 3.08
CA THR A 513 -3.53 -21.20 3.52
C THR A 513 -3.60 -20.68 4.95
N VAL A 514 -4.70 -20.00 5.26
CA VAL A 514 -5.00 -19.52 6.61
C VAL A 514 -6.34 -20.11 7.03
N ILE A 515 -6.50 -20.41 8.32
CA ILE A 515 -7.76 -20.91 8.86
C ILE A 515 -8.89 -19.89 8.59
N GLY A 516 -10.02 -20.39 8.09
CA GLY A 516 -11.14 -19.53 7.66
C GLY A 516 -10.90 -18.82 6.31
N GLU A 517 -9.99 -19.30 5.46
CA GLU A 517 -9.78 -18.83 4.09
C GLU A 517 -9.71 -20.03 3.13
N ILE A 518 -10.82 -20.72 2.94
CA ILE A 518 -10.85 -21.98 2.16
C ILE A 518 -11.62 -21.80 0.86
N LEU A 519 -10.99 -22.20 -0.25
CA LEU A 519 -11.66 -22.25 -1.54
C LEU A 519 -12.79 -23.30 -1.54
N PRO A 520 -13.96 -22.98 -2.12
CA PRO A 520 -15.09 -23.90 -2.12
C PRO A 520 -14.77 -25.15 -2.95
N THR A 521 -14.89 -26.35 -2.36
CA THR A 521 -14.51 -27.62 -3.00
C THR A 521 -15.68 -28.41 -3.58
N TYR A 522 -16.90 -27.89 -3.49
CA TYR A 522 -18.13 -28.51 -3.97
C TYR A 522 -19.16 -27.44 -4.34
N SER A 523 -20.24 -27.86 -5.02
CA SER A 523 -21.32 -26.97 -5.40
C SER A 523 -21.98 -26.32 -4.18
N ARG A 524 -22.00 -24.99 -4.16
CA ARG A 524 -22.68 -24.19 -3.13
C ARG A 524 -23.04 -22.82 -3.68
N THR A 525 -23.96 -22.15 -3.02
CA THR A 525 -24.19 -20.73 -3.26
C THR A 525 -23.34 -19.95 -2.27
N LEU A 526 -22.74 -18.86 -2.73
CA LEU A 526 -21.98 -17.94 -1.89
C LEU A 526 -22.64 -16.56 -1.96
N THR A 527 -22.87 -16.00 -0.78
CA THR A 527 -23.45 -14.67 -0.58
C THR A 527 -22.39 -13.82 0.09
N PHE A 528 -22.15 -12.62 -0.44
CA PHE A 528 -21.17 -11.69 0.13
C PHE A 528 -21.80 -10.31 0.30
N ARG A 529 -21.45 -9.65 1.41
CA ARG A 529 -21.77 -8.24 1.65
C ARG A 529 -20.50 -7.41 1.54
N LEU A 530 -20.60 -6.31 0.79
CA LEU A 530 -19.64 -5.22 0.81
C LEU A 530 -20.15 -4.15 1.76
N THR A 531 -19.47 -3.95 2.88
CA THR A 531 -19.72 -2.87 3.83
C THR A 531 -18.75 -1.74 3.58
N ALA A 532 -19.24 -0.50 3.48
CA ALA A 532 -18.41 0.70 3.38
C ALA A 532 -18.64 1.61 4.59
N ARG A 533 -17.55 2.23 5.07
CA ARG A 533 -17.52 3.14 6.22
C ARG A 533 -16.86 4.44 5.82
N ASP A 534 -17.44 5.59 6.17
CA ASP A 534 -16.86 6.92 5.93
C ASP A 534 -15.79 7.33 6.97
N ASN A 535 -15.68 6.57 8.06
CA ASN A 535 -14.75 6.82 9.16
C ASN A 535 -14.88 8.24 9.74
N LYS A 536 -16.09 8.83 9.68
CA LYS A 536 -16.36 10.15 10.24
C LYS A 536 -16.49 10.06 11.75
N VAL A 537 -15.75 10.94 12.44
CA VAL A 537 -15.80 11.02 13.90
C VAL A 537 -17.10 11.68 14.39
N GLY A 538 -17.62 11.22 15.52
CA GLY A 538 -18.84 11.79 16.11
C GLY A 538 -20.15 11.34 15.44
N GLY A 539 -20.13 10.24 14.69
CA GLY A 539 -21.30 9.64 14.05
C GLY A 539 -20.99 9.11 12.67
N GLY A 540 -20.28 7.99 12.61
CA GLY A 540 -19.82 7.34 11.39
C GLY A 540 -20.97 6.81 10.55
N GLY A 541 -20.83 6.98 9.24
CA GLY A 541 -21.75 6.47 8.23
C GLY A 541 -21.30 5.11 7.74
N VAL A 542 -22.18 4.14 7.93
CA VAL A 542 -22.00 2.76 7.48
C VAL A 542 -23.19 2.35 6.64
N ASN A 543 -22.90 1.72 5.51
CA ASN A 543 -23.89 1.13 4.64
C ASN A 543 -23.28 -0.07 3.90
N TYR A 544 -24.11 -0.90 3.27
CA TYR A 544 -23.64 -2.07 2.55
C TYR A 544 -24.49 -2.38 1.31
N ALA A 545 -23.93 -3.22 0.45
CA ALA A 545 -24.64 -3.89 -0.63
C ALA A 545 -24.25 -5.36 -0.69
N GLN A 546 -25.14 -6.20 -1.20
CA GLN A 546 -24.98 -7.66 -1.20
C GLN A 546 -25.01 -8.22 -2.62
N MET A 547 -24.16 -9.20 -2.88
CA MET A 547 -24.21 -10.00 -4.12
C MET A 547 -24.19 -11.50 -3.79
N GLN A 548 -24.67 -12.29 -4.74
CA GLN A 548 -24.70 -13.75 -4.63
C GLN A 548 -24.27 -14.38 -5.95
N PHE A 549 -23.53 -15.47 -5.88
CA PHE A 549 -23.14 -16.28 -7.04
C PHE A 549 -23.06 -17.75 -6.63
N SER A 550 -22.90 -18.64 -7.61
CA SER A 550 -22.84 -20.08 -7.36
C SER A 550 -21.46 -20.65 -7.66
N VAL A 551 -21.09 -21.71 -6.96
CA VAL A 551 -19.93 -22.56 -7.26
C VAL A 551 -20.45 -23.78 -7.99
N ASP A 552 -19.88 -24.09 -9.15
CA ASP A 552 -20.20 -25.29 -9.92
C ASP A 552 -19.25 -26.44 -9.58
N GLY A 553 -19.78 -27.53 -9.02
CA GLY A 553 -19.02 -28.72 -8.62
C GLY A 553 -18.48 -29.58 -9.76
N ASN A 554 -18.81 -29.27 -11.02
CA ASN A 554 -18.37 -30.05 -12.20
C ASN A 554 -17.29 -29.33 -13.03
N SER A 555 -16.90 -28.12 -12.65
CA SER A 555 -15.83 -27.33 -13.26
C SER A 555 -14.81 -26.93 -12.21
N GLY A 556 -13.54 -26.81 -12.63
CA GLY A 556 -12.42 -26.50 -11.74
C GLY A 556 -11.57 -27.73 -11.36
N PRO A 557 -10.41 -27.49 -10.71
CA PRO A 557 -9.84 -26.16 -10.47
C PRO A 557 -9.31 -25.54 -11.77
N PHE A 558 -9.56 -24.24 -11.96
CA PHE A 558 -8.91 -23.45 -13.01
C PHE A 558 -7.52 -23.05 -12.51
N VAL A 559 -6.47 -23.47 -13.22
CA VAL A 559 -5.09 -23.39 -12.71
C VAL A 559 -4.13 -23.00 -13.82
N VAL A 560 -3.33 -21.96 -13.63
CA VAL A 560 -2.14 -21.66 -14.45
C VAL A 560 -1.13 -22.78 -14.27
N THR A 561 -0.79 -23.47 -15.35
CA THR A 561 0.13 -24.61 -15.34
C THR A 561 1.55 -24.22 -15.77
N SER A 562 1.71 -23.19 -16.60
CA SER A 562 3.02 -22.60 -16.96
C SER A 562 2.93 -21.08 -17.12
N PRO A 563 3.89 -20.30 -16.57
CA PRO A 563 5.08 -20.74 -15.85
C PRO A 563 4.78 -21.11 -14.40
N ASN A 564 5.48 -22.11 -13.84
CA ASN A 564 5.40 -22.51 -12.43
C ASN A 564 6.75 -22.95 -11.85
N THR A 565 7.82 -22.58 -12.52
CA THR A 565 9.21 -22.85 -12.13
C THR A 565 10.00 -21.56 -12.29
N ASN A 566 11.15 -21.45 -11.63
CA ASN A 566 12.04 -20.31 -11.78
C ASN A 566 12.78 -20.38 -13.13
N VAL A 567 12.04 -20.14 -14.22
CA VAL A 567 12.56 -20.05 -15.58
C VAL A 567 13.06 -18.65 -15.87
N SER A 568 13.98 -18.54 -16.82
CA SER A 568 14.45 -17.25 -17.36
C SER A 568 14.01 -17.10 -18.80
N TRP A 569 13.35 -16.00 -19.11
CA TRP A 569 12.89 -15.64 -20.45
C TRP A 569 13.54 -14.33 -20.88
N ALA A 570 14.03 -14.27 -22.11
CA ALA A 570 14.51 -13.02 -22.68
C ALA A 570 13.34 -12.05 -22.90
N GLY A 571 13.58 -10.75 -22.69
CA GLY A 571 12.67 -9.71 -23.18
C GLY A 571 12.36 -9.87 -24.67
N ASN A 572 11.18 -9.42 -25.08
CA ASN A 572 10.57 -9.58 -26.41
C ASN A 572 10.48 -11.02 -26.95
N SER A 573 10.85 -12.04 -26.17
CA SER A 573 10.67 -13.42 -26.59
C SER A 573 9.20 -13.83 -26.55
N VAL A 574 8.83 -14.70 -27.48
CA VAL A 574 7.50 -15.35 -27.47
C VAL A 574 7.56 -16.54 -26.53
N GLN A 575 6.64 -16.59 -25.58
CA GLN A 575 6.52 -17.65 -24.59
C GLN A 575 5.09 -18.19 -24.55
N THR A 576 4.95 -19.49 -24.36
CA THR A 576 3.64 -20.12 -24.26
C THR A 576 3.17 -20.14 -22.80
N ILE A 577 2.04 -19.50 -22.53
CA ILE A 577 1.35 -19.56 -21.24
C ILE A 577 0.30 -20.65 -21.33
N THR A 578 0.23 -21.53 -20.32
CA THR A 578 -0.75 -22.61 -20.29
C THR A 578 -1.52 -22.63 -18.98
N TRP A 579 -2.78 -23.05 -19.06
CA TRP A 579 -3.66 -23.22 -17.91
C TRP A 579 -4.62 -24.38 -18.15
N ASN A 580 -5.13 -24.95 -17.05
CA ASN A 580 -6.19 -25.93 -17.07
C ASN A 580 -7.55 -25.22 -17.16
N VAL A 581 -8.21 -25.32 -18.32
CA VAL A 581 -9.56 -24.75 -18.53
C VAL A 581 -10.59 -25.38 -17.58
N ALA A 582 -10.44 -26.66 -17.24
CA ALA A 582 -11.26 -27.37 -16.25
C ALA A 582 -12.78 -27.16 -16.41
N ASN A 583 -13.31 -27.31 -17.63
CA ASN A 583 -14.73 -27.13 -17.99
C ASN A 583 -15.31 -25.71 -17.74
N THR A 584 -14.50 -24.72 -17.39
CA THR A 584 -14.99 -23.34 -17.12
C THR A 584 -15.57 -22.65 -18.35
N ASN A 585 -15.17 -23.08 -19.55
CA ASN A 585 -15.71 -22.58 -20.82
C ASN A 585 -17.08 -23.17 -21.19
N ASN A 586 -17.57 -24.16 -20.44
CA ASN A 586 -18.88 -24.77 -20.63
C ASN A 586 -19.91 -24.25 -19.62
N ALA A 587 -21.19 -24.47 -19.91
CA ALA A 587 -22.25 -24.19 -18.94
C ALA A 587 -22.08 -25.03 -17.66
N PRO A 588 -22.33 -24.46 -16.47
CA PRO A 588 -22.95 -23.16 -16.24
C PRO A 588 -21.97 -21.98 -16.07
N VAL A 589 -20.65 -22.21 -15.99
CA VAL A 589 -19.64 -21.14 -15.82
C VAL A 589 -19.56 -20.22 -17.04
N ASN A 590 -19.64 -20.77 -18.25
CA ASN A 590 -19.72 -20.04 -19.52
C ASN A 590 -18.60 -19.00 -19.75
N CYS A 591 -17.40 -19.23 -19.22
CA CYS A 591 -16.25 -18.35 -19.40
C CYS A 591 -15.57 -18.62 -20.76
N SER A 592 -16.02 -17.94 -21.81
CA SER A 592 -15.51 -18.14 -23.17
C SER A 592 -14.14 -17.52 -23.43
N THR A 593 -13.75 -16.48 -22.68
CA THR A 593 -12.50 -15.74 -22.87
C THR A 593 -11.83 -15.39 -21.54
N VAL A 594 -10.51 -15.20 -21.58
CA VAL A 594 -9.66 -14.82 -20.45
C VAL A 594 -8.73 -13.67 -20.82
N ASN A 595 -8.20 -12.97 -19.82
CA ASN A 595 -7.06 -12.07 -19.97
C ASN A 595 -5.80 -12.74 -19.41
N ILE A 596 -4.66 -12.50 -20.05
CA ILE A 596 -3.33 -12.91 -19.56
C ILE A 596 -2.57 -11.65 -19.16
N LEU A 597 -2.23 -11.56 -17.88
CA LEU A 597 -1.59 -10.40 -17.27
C LEU A 597 -0.21 -10.77 -16.72
N LEU A 598 0.69 -9.81 -16.79
CA LEU A 598 2.04 -9.87 -16.25
C LEU A 598 2.18 -8.95 -15.03
N SER A 599 2.82 -9.48 -14.00
CA SER A 599 3.37 -8.74 -12.87
C SER A 599 4.89 -8.79 -12.95
N THR A 600 5.55 -7.69 -12.56
CA THR A 600 7.01 -7.61 -12.38
C THR A 600 7.42 -7.38 -10.92
N ASP A 601 6.46 -7.38 -9.98
CA ASP A 601 6.62 -7.01 -8.57
C ASP A 601 6.25 -8.15 -7.60
N GLY A 602 6.37 -9.41 -8.04
CA GLY A 602 6.07 -10.58 -7.23
C GLY A 602 4.60 -10.98 -7.22
N GLY A 603 3.77 -10.38 -8.09
CA GLY A 603 2.32 -10.60 -8.15
C GLY A 603 1.50 -9.63 -7.31
N GLN A 604 2.13 -8.57 -6.77
CA GLN A 604 1.45 -7.55 -5.98
C GLN A 604 0.53 -6.70 -6.88
N THR A 605 0.97 -6.40 -8.11
CA THR A 605 0.17 -5.74 -9.14
C THR A 605 0.30 -6.43 -10.49
N PHE A 606 -0.78 -6.42 -11.27
CA PHE A 606 -0.85 -6.98 -12.63
C PHE A 606 -1.16 -5.88 -13.64
N SER A 607 -0.24 -4.92 -13.76
CA SER A 607 -0.43 -3.69 -14.55
C SER A 607 -0.25 -3.87 -16.05
N THR A 608 0.34 -4.98 -16.50
CA THR A 608 0.63 -5.23 -17.91
C THR A 608 -0.27 -6.31 -18.47
N THR A 609 -1.13 -5.96 -19.42
CA THR A 609 -1.91 -6.94 -20.18
C THR A 609 -1.09 -7.46 -21.35
N LEU A 610 -0.80 -8.76 -21.35
CA LEU A 610 -0.10 -9.42 -22.46
C LEU A 610 -1.08 -9.70 -23.61
N ILE A 611 -2.23 -10.30 -23.28
CA ILE A 611 -3.34 -10.53 -24.21
C ILE A 611 -4.66 -10.32 -23.46
N ALA A 612 -5.61 -9.62 -24.09
CA ALA A 612 -6.96 -9.42 -23.57
C ALA A 612 -8.00 -10.21 -24.38
N ASN A 613 -9.05 -10.71 -23.72
CA ASN A 613 -10.19 -11.39 -24.35
C ASN A 613 -9.81 -12.55 -25.28
N THR A 614 -8.79 -13.32 -24.91
CA THR A 614 -8.35 -14.49 -25.68
C THR A 614 -9.21 -15.71 -25.35
N PRO A 615 -9.39 -16.69 -26.27
CA PRO A 615 -10.16 -17.90 -25.98
C PRO A 615 -9.73 -18.60 -24.68
N ASN A 616 -10.71 -19.09 -23.92
CA ASN A 616 -10.45 -19.95 -22.77
C ASN A 616 -10.27 -21.41 -23.22
N ASP A 617 -9.15 -21.70 -23.90
CA ASP A 617 -8.85 -23.00 -24.52
C ASP A 617 -7.60 -23.70 -23.95
N GLY A 618 -6.86 -23.02 -23.07
CA GLY A 618 -5.82 -23.61 -22.22
C GLY A 618 -4.39 -23.24 -22.61
N SER A 619 -4.17 -22.50 -23.70
CA SER A 619 -2.83 -22.12 -24.12
C SER A 619 -2.82 -20.90 -25.04
N GLU A 620 -1.91 -19.96 -24.80
CA GLU A 620 -1.65 -18.84 -25.72
C GLU A 620 -0.17 -18.48 -25.78
N ASP A 621 0.27 -18.07 -26.96
CA ASP A 621 1.61 -17.52 -27.16
C ASP A 621 1.60 -16.01 -26.91
N VAL A 622 2.40 -15.56 -25.94
CA VAL A 622 2.51 -14.15 -25.55
C VAL A 622 3.91 -13.63 -25.84
N THR A 623 4.01 -12.34 -26.20
CA THR A 623 5.32 -11.66 -26.26
C THR A 623 5.62 -11.07 -24.88
N ILE A 624 6.71 -11.51 -24.26
CA ILE A 624 7.15 -11.00 -22.96
C ILE A 624 7.78 -9.61 -23.17
N PRO A 625 7.31 -8.54 -22.50
CA PRO A 625 7.92 -7.22 -22.62
C PRO A 625 9.38 -7.23 -22.17
N ASN A 626 10.24 -6.41 -22.79
CA ASN A 626 11.62 -6.23 -22.36
C ASN A 626 11.73 -5.35 -21.09
N THR A 627 11.07 -5.76 -20.01
CA THR A 627 11.09 -5.13 -18.69
C THR A 627 11.73 -6.10 -17.70
N PRO A 628 13.04 -5.95 -17.41
CA PRO A 628 13.75 -6.91 -16.58
C PRO A 628 13.15 -7.03 -15.18
N SER A 629 12.98 -8.27 -14.70
CA SER A 629 12.48 -8.56 -13.36
C SER A 629 12.89 -9.97 -12.93
N THR A 630 13.21 -10.15 -11.66
CA THR A 630 13.47 -11.48 -11.06
C THR A 630 12.27 -12.02 -10.28
N THR A 631 11.19 -11.25 -10.24
CA THR A 631 9.98 -11.52 -9.45
C THR A 631 8.74 -11.51 -10.34
N ALA A 632 8.86 -11.91 -11.61
CA ALA A 632 7.74 -11.86 -12.52
C ALA A 632 6.71 -12.97 -12.22
N ARG A 633 5.41 -12.67 -12.39
CA ARG A 633 4.29 -13.60 -12.21
C ARG A 633 3.26 -13.44 -13.33
N ILE A 634 2.60 -14.53 -13.70
CA ILE A 634 1.50 -14.52 -14.67
C ILE A 634 0.18 -14.71 -13.92
N LYS A 635 -0.83 -13.93 -14.28
CA LYS A 635 -2.22 -14.14 -13.87
C LYS A 635 -3.05 -14.42 -15.12
N VAL A 636 -3.88 -15.45 -15.06
CA VAL A 636 -4.93 -15.69 -16.04
C VAL A 636 -6.26 -15.47 -15.35
N GLU A 637 -7.04 -14.49 -15.83
CA GLU A 637 -8.31 -14.10 -15.22
C GLU A 637 -9.47 -14.21 -16.21
N ALA A 638 -10.64 -14.59 -15.69
CA ALA A 638 -11.85 -14.70 -16.48
C ALA A 638 -12.36 -13.33 -16.95
N VAL A 639 -12.87 -13.26 -18.18
CA VAL A 639 -13.62 -12.09 -18.66
C VAL A 639 -15.11 -12.30 -18.39
N GLY A 640 -15.75 -11.31 -17.77
CA GLY A 640 -17.18 -11.37 -17.41
C GLY A 640 -17.50 -12.30 -16.24
N ASN A 641 -16.48 -12.73 -15.49
CA ASN A 641 -16.58 -13.54 -14.28
C ASN A 641 -15.50 -13.09 -13.28
N ILE A 642 -15.48 -13.64 -12.07
CA ILE A 642 -14.64 -13.14 -10.95
C ILE A 642 -13.47 -14.06 -10.59
N PHE A 643 -13.39 -15.25 -11.21
CA PHE A 643 -12.36 -16.23 -10.90
C PHE A 643 -11.07 -15.97 -11.71
N PHE A 644 -9.94 -16.38 -11.16
CA PHE A 644 -8.63 -16.28 -11.78
C PHE A 644 -7.69 -17.32 -11.17
N ASP A 645 -6.49 -17.45 -11.74
CA ASP A 645 -5.37 -18.07 -11.05
C ASP A 645 -4.04 -17.33 -11.35
N VAL A 646 -3.05 -17.50 -10.47
CA VAL A 646 -1.73 -16.87 -10.55
C VAL A 646 -0.66 -17.95 -10.52
N SER A 647 0.41 -17.79 -11.31
CA SER A 647 1.56 -18.68 -11.24
C SER A 647 2.11 -18.80 -9.81
N ASN A 648 2.56 -20.01 -9.43
CA ASN A 648 2.99 -20.33 -8.07
C ASN A 648 4.42 -19.89 -7.75
N VAL A 649 5.24 -19.61 -8.78
CA VAL A 649 6.67 -19.33 -8.63
C VAL A 649 7.04 -18.09 -9.44
N ASN A 650 7.94 -17.26 -8.88
CA ASN A 650 8.57 -16.15 -9.60
C ASN A 650 9.44 -16.70 -10.74
N PHE A 651 9.32 -16.09 -11.92
CA PHE A 651 10.25 -16.30 -13.03
C PHE A 651 11.04 -15.02 -13.32
N THR A 652 12.11 -15.16 -14.11
CA THR A 652 13.00 -14.06 -14.48
C THR A 652 12.73 -13.62 -15.91
N ILE A 653 12.63 -12.31 -16.11
CA ILE A 653 12.69 -11.65 -17.42
C ILE A 653 14.09 -11.03 -17.53
N ASP A 654 14.90 -11.58 -18.43
CA ASP A 654 16.22 -11.04 -18.74
C ASP A 654 16.08 -9.87 -19.71
N GLN A 655 16.98 -8.87 -19.58
CA GLN A 655 17.06 -7.82 -20.57
C GLN A 655 17.54 -8.41 -21.90
N GLU A 656 16.69 -8.38 -22.92
CA GLU A 656 17.15 -8.67 -24.27
C GLU A 656 18.02 -7.50 -24.73
N VAL A 657 19.23 -7.83 -25.19
CA VAL A 657 20.15 -6.86 -25.80
C VAL A 657 19.97 -6.97 -27.31
N PRO A 658 19.57 -5.89 -28.01
CA PRO A 658 19.20 -5.96 -29.43
C PRO A 658 20.34 -6.38 -30.36
N VAL A 659 21.60 -6.33 -29.92
CA VAL A 659 22.75 -6.84 -30.69
C VAL A 659 23.74 -7.54 -29.78
N GLU A 660 24.09 -8.78 -30.13
CA GLU A 660 25.20 -9.51 -29.53
C GLU A 660 26.48 -9.31 -30.37
N LEU A 661 27.42 -8.50 -29.87
CA LEU A 661 28.67 -8.18 -30.56
C LEU A 661 29.72 -9.29 -30.34
N ILE A 662 30.16 -9.95 -31.40
CA ILE A 662 31.24 -10.95 -31.37
C ILE A 662 32.60 -10.25 -31.24
N SER A 663 32.83 -9.26 -32.09
CA SER A 663 34.10 -8.54 -32.14
C SER A 663 33.91 -7.14 -32.70
N PHE A 664 34.76 -6.24 -32.25
CA PHE A 664 34.98 -4.94 -32.88
C PHE A 664 36.48 -4.68 -32.82
N THR A 665 37.09 -4.37 -33.97
CA THR A 665 38.52 -4.10 -34.10
C THR A 665 38.76 -2.88 -34.97
N ALA A 666 39.87 -2.21 -34.72
CA ALA A 666 40.38 -1.11 -35.53
C ALA A 666 41.82 -1.42 -35.91
N GLU A 667 42.09 -1.48 -37.20
CA GLU A 667 43.43 -1.76 -37.73
C GLU A 667 43.88 -0.66 -38.67
N ARG A 668 45.14 -0.28 -38.57
CA ARG A 668 45.73 0.68 -39.49
C ARG A 668 46.00 0.00 -40.84
N THR A 669 45.56 0.64 -41.92
CA THR A 669 45.89 0.28 -43.30
C THR A 669 46.63 1.43 -44.00
N ASP A 670 47.10 1.21 -45.23
CA ASP A 670 47.71 2.27 -46.05
C ASP A 670 46.72 3.38 -46.44
N GLY A 671 45.41 3.08 -46.39
CA GLY A 671 44.34 4.02 -46.72
C GLY A 671 43.74 4.77 -45.53
N GLY A 672 44.05 4.38 -44.28
CA GLY A 672 43.47 4.96 -43.07
C GLY A 672 43.33 3.95 -41.93
N VAL A 673 42.24 4.04 -41.16
CA VAL A 673 41.89 3.05 -40.14
C VAL A 673 40.69 2.25 -40.62
N GLU A 674 40.86 0.93 -40.75
CA GLU A 674 39.77 0.01 -41.07
C GLU A 674 39.15 -0.53 -39.79
N LEU A 675 37.86 -0.28 -39.63
CA LEU A 675 37.02 -0.78 -38.56
C LEU A 675 36.29 -2.02 -39.05
N ASN A 676 36.37 -3.11 -38.28
CA ASN A 676 35.67 -4.35 -38.57
C ASN A 676 34.88 -4.78 -37.34
N TRP A 677 33.60 -5.12 -37.52
CA TRP A 677 32.82 -5.73 -36.45
C TRP A 677 31.95 -6.86 -36.95
N LYS A 678 31.61 -7.75 -36.01
CA LYS A 678 30.76 -8.90 -36.24
C LYS A 678 29.69 -8.98 -35.16
N THR A 679 28.46 -9.22 -35.59
CA THR A 679 27.33 -9.50 -34.71
C THR A 679 27.02 -11.00 -34.80
N ALA A 680 26.69 -11.61 -33.66
CA ALA A 680 26.17 -12.98 -33.63
C ALA A 680 24.69 -12.97 -34.03
N THR A 681 23.94 -12.01 -33.47
CA THR A 681 22.54 -11.76 -33.74
C THR A 681 22.27 -10.25 -33.71
N GLU A 682 21.21 -9.84 -34.42
CA GLU A 682 20.64 -8.50 -34.38
C GLU A 682 19.12 -8.64 -34.28
N THR A 683 18.48 -7.82 -33.46
CA THR A 683 17.04 -7.74 -33.29
C THR A 683 16.64 -6.27 -33.37
N ASN A 684 15.69 -5.94 -34.25
CA ASN A 684 15.17 -4.57 -34.43
C ASN A 684 16.24 -3.50 -34.78
N ASN A 685 17.40 -3.92 -35.27
CA ASN A 685 18.57 -3.06 -35.43
C ASN A 685 18.48 -2.20 -36.71
N SER A 686 18.31 -0.89 -36.55
CA SER A 686 18.38 0.09 -37.64
C SER A 686 19.81 0.23 -38.17
N GLY A 687 20.80 0.18 -37.28
CA GLY A 687 22.21 0.18 -37.64
C GLY A 687 23.16 0.69 -36.57
N PHE A 688 24.39 0.96 -37.00
CA PHE A 688 25.50 1.32 -36.13
C PHE A 688 26.00 2.72 -36.49
N THR A 689 25.91 3.63 -35.53
CA THR A 689 26.65 4.89 -35.56
C THR A 689 28.09 4.62 -35.17
N ILE A 690 29.02 5.05 -36.03
CA ILE A 690 30.45 4.96 -35.79
C ILE A 690 30.91 6.31 -35.28
N GLU A 691 31.52 6.32 -34.10
CA GLU A 691 32.04 7.53 -33.49
C GLU A 691 33.54 7.41 -33.24
N ARG A 692 34.24 8.54 -33.37
CA ARG A 692 35.70 8.64 -33.23
C ARG A 692 36.07 9.72 -32.21
N SER A 693 37.09 9.47 -31.41
CA SER A 693 37.67 10.43 -30.46
C SER A 693 39.20 10.40 -30.54
N ARG A 694 39.83 11.52 -30.14
CA ARG A 694 41.29 11.64 -29.94
C ARG A 694 41.71 11.44 -28.48
N ASP A 695 40.77 11.56 -27.55
CA ASP A 695 41.02 11.65 -26.10
C ASP A 695 40.19 10.66 -25.26
N GLU A 696 39.42 9.78 -25.91
CA GLU A 696 38.49 8.83 -25.27
C GLU A 696 37.27 9.47 -24.57
N GLU A 697 37.14 10.81 -24.61
CA GLU A 697 36.05 11.53 -23.95
C GLU A 697 35.12 12.20 -24.98
N ASN A 698 35.71 12.93 -25.94
CA ASN A 698 34.99 13.74 -26.93
C ASN A 698 34.82 12.97 -28.24
N PHE A 699 33.78 12.16 -28.32
CA PHE A 699 33.43 11.39 -29.52
C PHE A 699 32.62 12.21 -30.52
N VAL A 700 33.03 12.18 -31.79
CA VAL A 700 32.30 12.74 -32.93
C VAL A 700 31.78 11.62 -33.83
N GLN A 701 30.55 11.72 -34.29
CA GLN A 701 29.99 10.80 -35.28
C GLN A 701 30.66 11.01 -36.63
N ILE A 702 31.18 9.92 -37.21
CA ILE A 702 31.85 9.94 -38.52
C ILE A 702 31.07 9.20 -39.60
N SER A 703 30.21 8.25 -39.21
CA SER A 703 29.38 7.49 -40.17
C SER A 703 28.20 6.79 -39.49
N PHE A 704 27.26 6.31 -40.30
CA PHE A 704 26.21 5.39 -39.90
C PHE A 704 26.12 4.26 -40.93
N ILE A 705 26.17 3.02 -40.47
CA ILE A 705 26.05 1.82 -41.29
C ILE A 705 24.75 1.11 -40.94
N SER A 706 23.85 0.96 -41.91
CA SER A 706 22.58 0.26 -41.73
C SER A 706 22.81 -1.19 -41.29
N GLY A 707 22.06 -1.61 -40.27
CA GLY A 707 22.04 -2.99 -39.79
C GLY A 707 21.22 -3.90 -40.69
N LYS A 708 21.00 -5.14 -40.25
CA LYS A 708 20.14 -6.11 -40.95
C LYS A 708 18.71 -6.17 -40.41
N GLY A 709 18.35 -5.28 -39.49
CA GLY A 709 17.06 -5.35 -38.78
C GLY A 709 17.08 -6.48 -37.76
N THR A 710 16.36 -7.57 -38.07
CA THR A 710 16.37 -8.78 -37.25
C THR A 710 17.03 -9.93 -38.02
N THR A 711 18.16 -10.43 -37.53
CA THR A 711 18.88 -11.57 -38.10
C THR A 711 19.57 -12.39 -36.99
N THR A 712 19.54 -13.71 -37.12
CA THR A 712 20.32 -14.63 -36.27
C THR A 712 21.60 -15.13 -36.95
N GLU A 713 21.85 -14.70 -38.18
CA GLU A 713 23.07 -15.02 -38.93
C GLU A 713 24.19 -14.07 -38.56
N VAL A 714 25.40 -14.63 -38.41
CA VAL A 714 26.60 -13.84 -38.14
C VAL A 714 26.79 -12.82 -39.26
N THR A 715 26.71 -11.54 -38.92
CA THR A 715 26.85 -10.47 -39.90
C THR A 715 28.17 -9.75 -39.69
N SER A 716 28.93 -9.57 -40.77
CA SER A 716 30.20 -8.84 -40.76
C SER A 716 30.02 -7.49 -41.43
N TYR A 717 30.58 -6.47 -40.82
CA TYR A 717 30.57 -5.10 -41.30
C TYR A 717 31.98 -4.54 -41.33
N ASN A 718 32.22 -3.62 -42.26
CA ASN A 718 33.45 -2.86 -42.30
C ASN A 718 33.20 -1.38 -42.59
N TYR A 719 34.14 -0.55 -42.14
CA TYR A 719 34.18 0.87 -42.47
C TYR A 719 35.62 1.35 -42.49
N LEU A 720 36.00 2.06 -43.55
CA LEU A 720 37.34 2.65 -43.68
C LEU A 720 37.25 4.15 -43.39
N ASP A 721 37.88 4.57 -42.29
CA ASP A 721 38.07 5.98 -41.97
C ASP A 721 39.35 6.50 -42.65
N THR A 722 39.22 7.51 -43.51
CA THR A 722 40.29 8.02 -44.37
C THR A 722 40.68 9.46 -44.00
N GLY A 723 41.83 9.93 -44.46
CA GLY A 723 42.31 11.28 -44.13
C GLY A 723 42.75 11.42 -42.67
N ILE A 724 43.20 10.33 -42.08
CA ILE A 724 43.63 10.23 -40.69
C ILE A 724 45.06 10.75 -40.53
N GLU A 725 45.26 11.72 -39.64
CA GLU A 725 46.59 12.17 -39.23
C GLU A 725 47.23 11.19 -38.25
N THR A 726 48.53 11.31 -38.02
CA THR A 726 49.23 10.51 -37.02
C THR A 726 48.71 10.75 -35.61
N GLY A 727 48.72 9.72 -34.78
CA GLY A 727 48.30 9.76 -33.38
C GLY A 727 47.31 8.67 -33.01
N LYS A 728 46.89 8.70 -31.74
CA LYS A 728 45.91 7.76 -31.18
C LYS A 728 44.48 8.15 -31.55
N TYR A 729 43.67 7.14 -31.84
CA TYR A 729 42.25 7.28 -32.07
C TYR A 729 41.48 6.20 -31.34
N TYR A 730 40.39 6.61 -30.72
CA TYR A 730 39.42 5.74 -30.09
C TYR A 730 38.19 5.68 -30.98
N TYR A 731 37.71 4.49 -31.28
CA TYR A 731 36.48 4.27 -32.03
C TYR A 731 35.49 3.54 -31.16
N ARG A 732 34.20 3.90 -31.28
CA ARG A 732 33.12 3.17 -30.61
C ARG A 732 31.92 2.99 -31.53
N LEU A 733 31.18 1.91 -31.28
CA LEU A 733 29.91 1.63 -31.94
C LEU A 733 28.75 1.99 -31.03
N LYS A 734 27.82 2.78 -31.56
CA LYS A 734 26.50 3.02 -30.97
C LYS A 734 25.44 2.38 -31.86
N GLN A 735 24.85 1.31 -31.37
CA GLN A 735 23.75 0.61 -32.00
C GLN A 735 22.46 1.42 -31.84
N ILE A 736 21.62 1.47 -32.88
CA ILE A 736 20.33 2.18 -32.90
C ILE A 736 19.25 1.23 -33.42
N ASP A 737 18.14 1.13 -32.70
CA ASP A 737 16.96 0.35 -33.09
C ASP A 737 16.00 1.16 -33.97
N PHE A 738 15.05 0.50 -34.65
CA PHE A 738 14.04 1.19 -35.46
C PHE A 738 13.08 2.06 -34.63
N ASP A 739 12.95 1.81 -33.33
CA ASP A 739 12.18 2.64 -32.39
C ASP A 739 12.96 3.86 -31.86
N GLY A 740 14.23 4.00 -32.26
CA GLY A 740 15.11 5.10 -31.87
C GLY A 740 15.86 4.89 -30.56
N THR A 741 15.65 3.77 -29.85
CA THR A 741 16.49 3.41 -28.70
C THR A 741 17.92 3.08 -29.15
N SER A 742 18.90 3.24 -28.26
CA SER A 742 20.31 3.08 -28.63
C SER A 742 21.19 2.60 -27.50
N LYS A 743 22.25 1.84 -27.83
CA LYS A 743 23.22 1.28 -26.88
C LYS A 743 24.65 1.38 -27.40
N TYR A 744 25.59 1.75 -26.53
CA TYR A 744 27.02 1.67 -26.84
C TYR A 744 27.52 0.23 -26.64
N LEU A 745 28.25 -0.31 -27.61
CA LEU A 745 28.68 -1.71 -27.59
C LEU A 745 30.10 -1.89 -27.06
N ASN A 746 31.10 -1.25 -27.69
CA ASN A 746 32.51 -1.36 -27.28
C ASN A 746 33.34 -0.18 -27.81
N VAL A 747 34.52 0.05 -27.20
CA VAL A 747 35.52 1.05 -27.61
C VAL A 747 36.83 0.34 -27.98
N VAL A 748 37.45 0.73 -29.09
CA VAL A 748 38.76 0.22 -29.53
C VAL A 748 39.73 1.35 -29.79
N LEU A 749 41.00 1.14 -29.42
CA LEU A 749 42.09 2.07 -29.65
C LEU A 749 42.93 1.61 -30.85
N VAL A 750 43.31 2.55 -31.71
CA VAL A 750 44.34 2.37 -32.74
C VAL A 750 45.35 3.50 -32.68
N ASP A 751 46.62 3.15 -32.81
CA ASP A 751 47.71 4.13 -32.92
C ASP A 751 48.16 4.24 -34.39
N VAL A 752 47.85 5.38 -34.99
CA VAL A 752 48.31 5.71 -36.34
C VAL A 752 49.71 6.31 -36.23
N GLY A 753 50.71 5.44 -36.16
CA GLY A 753 52.11 5.85 -36.11
C GLY A 753 52.60 6.63 -37.35
N LEU A 754 53.84 7.09 -37.30
CA LEU A 754 54.47 7.80 -38.43
C LEU A 754 54.50 6.95 -39.72
N PRO A 755 54.54 7.58 -40.91
CA PRO A 755 54.87 6.91 -42.17
C PRO A 755 56.17 6.10 -42.06
N LYS A 756 56.33 5.01 -42.83
CA LYS A 756 57.52 4.14 -42.72
C LYS A 756 58.71 4.63 -43.56
N GLN A 757 58.45 5.44 -44.58
CA GLN A 757 59.47 5.93 -45.51
C GLN A 757 59.15 7.36 -45.96
N PHE A 758 60.16 8.03 -46.49
CA PHE A 758 59.96 9.28 -47.20
C PHE A 758 59.30 8.99 -48.54
N GLU A 759 58.27 9.77 -48.90
CA GLU A 759 57.62 9.64 -50.21
C GLU A 759 57.21 10.99 -50.75
N LEU A 760 57.40 11.21 -52.05
CA LEU A 760 56.84 12.35 -52.78
C LEU A 760 55.79 11.82 -53.76
N SER A 761 54.53 12.17 -53.52
CA SER A 761 53.41 11.76 -54.37
C SER A 761 53.36 12.57 -55.66
N GLN A 762 52.66 12.02 -56.65
CA GLN A 762 52.33 12.77 -57.87
C GLN A 762 51.36 13.90 -57.53
N ASN A 763 51.59 15.10 -58.06
CA ASN A 763 50.71 16.24 -57.85
C ASN A 763 49.32 15.98 -58.43
N HIS A 764 48.27 16.46 -57.77
CA HIS A 764 46.88 16.29 -58.22
C HIS A 764 46.13 17.62 -58.16
N PRO A 765 45.45 18.03 -59.25
CA PRO A 765 45.42 17.38 -60.58
C PRO A 765 46.76 17.50 -61.34
N ASN A 766 46.97 16.66 -62.36
CA ASN A 766 48.08 16.77 -63.32
C ASN A 766 47.69 16.13 -64.68
N PRO A 767 47.52 16.90 -65.78
CA PRO A 767 47.79 18.34 -65.90
C PRO A 767 46.91 19.22 -64.99
N PHE A 768 47.38 20.41 -64.64
CA PHE A 768 46.68 21.35 -63.76
C PHE A 768 46.53 22.74 -64.37
N ASN A 769 45.53 23.51 -63.90
CA ASN A 769 45.25 24.88 -64.32
C ASN A 769 44.50 25.69 -63.23
N PRO A 770 45.03 26.81 -62.72
CA PRO A 770 46.44 27.10 -62.58
C PRO A 770 47.03 26.45 -61.30
N SER A 771 46.21 25.81 -60.44
CA SER A 771 46.64 25.27 -59.14
C SER A 771 46.67 23.74 -59.04
N THR A 772 47.59 23.20 -58.25
CA THR A 772 47.71 21.76 -57.94
C THR A 772 48.21 21.54 -56.51
N THR A 773 47.94 20.36 -55.94
CA THR A 773 48.44 19.98 -54.61
C THR A 773 49.49 18.88 -54.72
N ILE A 774 50.61 19.05 -54.01
CA ILE A 774 51.70 18.09 -53.91
C ILE A 774 51.70 17.50 -52.50
N LYS A 775 51.45 16.18 -52.38
CA LYS A 775 51.50 15.45 -51.11
C LYS A 775 52.85 14.76 -50.92
N PHE A 776 53.31 14.65 -49.69
CA PHE A 776 54.52 13.92 -49.34
C PHE A 776 54.46 13.37 -47.91
N GLN A 777 55.26 12.34 -47.65
CA GLN A 777 55.30 11.64 -46.36
C GLN A 777 56.70 11.75 -45.76
N LEU A 778 56.77 11.94 -44.45
CA LEU A 778 58.00 12.02 -43.66
C LEU A 778 57.94 10.97 -42.55
N PRO A 779 58.85 9.97 -42.52
CA PRO A 779 58.86 8.95 -41.46
C PRO A 779 59.43 9.48 -40.14
N VAL A 780 60.09 10.63 -40.18
CA VAL A 780 60.71 11.33 -39.05
C VAL A 780 60.64 12.84 -39.31
N ASP A 781 60.87 13.65 -38.28
CA ASP A 781 61.06 15.09 -38.44
C ASP A 781 62.17 15.37 -39.46
N ALA A 782 61.94 16.30 -40.38
CA ALA A 782 62.88 16.58 -41.47
C ALA A 782 62.83 18.04 -41.90
N ASN A 783 63.98 18.58 -42.32
CA ASN A 783 64.01 19.81 -43.10
C ASN A 783 63.64 19.47 -44.55
N VAL A 784 62.51 19.96 -45.05
CA VAL A 784 61.98 19.64 -46.38
C VAL A 784 62.11 20.86 -47.29
N LYS A 785 62.74 20.63 -48.45
CA LYS A 785 62.90 21.62 -49.52
C LYS A 785 62.26 21.11 -50.80
N ILE A 786 61.26 21.81 -51.32
CA ILE A 786 60.62 21.50 -52.60
C ILE A 786 60.92 22.63 -53.59
N GLY A 787 61.73 22.34 -54.60
CA GLY A 787 62.04 23.26 -55.69
C GLY A 787 61.25 22.92 -56.95
N LEU A 788 60.86 23.94 -57.72
CA LEU A 788 60.26 23.81 -59.04
C LEU A 788 61.27 24.16 -60.14
N TYR A 789 61.33 23.38 -61.21
CA TYR A 789 62.30 23.47 -62.29
C TYR A 789 61.61 23.38 -63.67
N ASN A 790 62.15 24.07 -64.67
CA ASN A 790 61.68 23.98 -66.05
C ASN A 790 62.36 22.80 -66.80
N SER A 791 62.01 22.59 -68.07
CA SER A 791 62.51 21.47 -68.89
C SER A 791 64.03 21.48 -69.17
N ILE A 792 64.72 22.60 -68.97
CA ILE A 792 66.18 22.71 -69.10
C ILE A 792 66.90 22.62 -67.74
N GLY A 793 66.18 22.35 -66.64
CA GLY A 793 66.74 22.19 -65.30
C GLY A 793 66.98 23.50 -64.53
N GLN A 794 66.51 24.64 -65.05
CA GLN A 794 66.60 25.92 -64.34
C GLN A 794 65.53 25.97 -63.24
N LYS A 795 65.95 26.34 -62.01
CA LYS A 795 65.02 26.55 -60.87
C LYS A 795 64.11 27.74 -61.16
N VAL A 796 62.82 27.50 -61.17
CA VAL A 796 61.74 28.47 -61.43
C VAL A 796 61.23 29.06 -60.12
N SER A 797 61.06 28.24 -59.08
CA SER A 797 60.57 28.68 -57.77
C SER A 797 61.02 27.72 -56.65
N GLU A 798 60.94 28.17 -55.40
CA GLU A 798 61.01 27.33 -54.20
C GLU A 798 59.61 27.27 -53.58
N LEU A 799 59.00 26.08 -53.57
CA LEU A 799 57.62 25.87 -53.11
C LEU A 799 57.55 25.67 -51.60
N LEU A 800 58.59 25.10 -51.01
CA LEU A 800 58.67 24.84 -49.57
C LEU A 800 60.14 24.76 -49.14
N ASN A 801 60.45 25.31 -47.97
CA ASN A 801 61.75 25.17 -47.30
C ASN A 801 61.54 25.38 -45.79
N SER A 802 61.21 24.30 -45.07
CA SER A 802 60.88 24.36 -43.65
C SER A 802 61.27 23.07 -42.93
N ASP A 803 61.53 23.15 -41.62
CA ASP A 803 61.49 21.99 -40.74
C ASP A 803 60.02 21.58 -40.53
N LEU A 804 59.71 20.31 -40.77
CA LEU A 804 58.40 19.70 -40.59
C LEU A 804 58.53 18.45 -39.72
N SER A 805 57.55 18.21 -38.85
CA SER A 805 57.48 17.00 -38.04
C SER A 805 57.22 15.75 -38.89
N GLY A 806 57.57 14.56 -38.40
CA GLY A 806 57.18 13.31 -39.04
C GLY A 806 55.66 13.25 -39.25
N GLY A 807 55.21 12.77 -40.41
CA GLY A 807 53.80 12.77 -40.78
C GLY A 807 53.57 12.89 -42.29
N VAL A 808 52.30 13.01 -42.68
CA VAL A 808 51.90 13.30 -44.06
C VAL A 808 51.65 14.80 -44.19
N HIS A 809 52.19 15.40 -45.24
CA HIS A 809 52.14 16.85 -45.47
C HIS A 809 51.73 17.15 -46.90
N GLU A 810 51.22 18.35 -47.14
CA GLU A 810 50.89 18.82 -48.47
C GLU A 810 51.29 20.28 -48.69
N VAL A 811 51.60 20.61 -49.94
CA VAL A 811 51.85 21.99 -50.38
C VAL A 811 51.04 22.26 -51.64
N THR A 812 50.30 23.38 -51.64
CA THR A 812 49.56 23.85 -52.81
C THR A 812 50.44 24.77 -53.65
N PHE A 813 50.43 24.59 -54.96
CA PHE A 813 51.16 25.41 -55.92
C PHE A 813 50.20 26.08 -56.90
N ASP A 814 50.36 27.40 -57.10
CA ASP A 814 49.71 28.17 -58.15
C ASP A 814 50.72 28.55 -59.25
N GLY A 815 50.49 28.02 -60.46
CA GLY A 815 51.28 28.25 -61.65
C GLY A 815 50.78 29.39 -62.54
N SER A 816 49.86 30.24 -62.07
CA SER A 816 49.25 31.33 -62.85
C SER A 816 50.27 32.25 -63.55
N ASN A 817 51.44 32.45 -62.96
CA ASN A 817 52.52 33.29 -63.50
C ASN A 817 53.52 32.57 -64.43
N LEU A 818 53.30 31.30 -64.74
CA LEU A 818 54.15 30.49 -65.61
C LEU A 818 53.48 30.23 -66.97
N SER A 819 54.26 29.99 -68.02
CA SER A 819 53.74 29.57 -69.33
C SER A 819 53.25 28.11 -69.29
N SER A 820 52.28 27.73 -70.12
CA SER A 820 51.93 26.31 -70.31
C SER A 820 53.18 25.51 -70.67
N GLY A 821 53.36 24.33 -70.08
CA GLY A 821 54.56 23.54 -70.30
C GLY A 821 54.76 22.43 -69.27
N ILE A 822 55.87 21.70 -69.46
CA ILE A 822 56.30 20.65 -68.55
C ILE A 822 57.25 21.27 -67.51
N TYR A 823 56.93 21.04 -66.25
CA TYR A 823 57.75 21.40 -65.10
C TYR A 823 58.09 20.16 -64.28
N TYR A 824 59.13 20.27 -63.46
CA TYR A 824 59.55 19.23 -62.54
C TYR A 824 59.62 19.81 -61.14
N TYR A 825 59.06 19.12 -60.15
CA TYR A 825 59.24 19.47 -58.76
C TYR A 825 60.11 18.40 -58.09
N THR A 826 61.13 18.87 -57.36
CA THR A 826 62.08 18.04 -56.65
C THR A 826 61.96 18.31 -55.17
N MET A 827 61.66 17.28 -54.38
CA MET A 827 61.73 17.32 -52.93
C MET A 827 63.08 16.79 -52.47
N ASN A 828 63.74 17.55 -51.59
CA ASN A 828 64.85 17.08 -50.77
C ASN A 828 64.41 17.15 -49.30
N ALA A 829 64.35 16.02 -48.61
CA ALA A 829 64.06 15.94 -47.19
C ALA A 829 65.31 15.48 -46.43
N PHE A 830 65.69 16.24 -45.42
CA PHE A 830 66.83 15.94 -44.54
C PHE A 830 66.30 15.52 -43.17
N GLY A 831 66.16 14.21 -42.96
CA GLY A 831 65.66 13.64 -41.73
C GLY A 831 66.57 13.93 -40.54
N LYS A 832 65.99 14.26 -39.39
CA LYS A 832 66.73 14.46 -38.13
C LYS A 832 67.35 13.15 -37.61
N ASP A 833 66.93 12.00 -38.13
CA ASP A 833 67.56 10.69 -37.92
C ASP A 833 68.83 10.47 -38.78
N GLY A 834 69.22 11.46 -39.58
CA GLY A 834 70.38 11.43 -40.47
C GLY A 834 70.09 10.84 -41.86
N LYS A 835 68.87 10.38 -42.15
CA LYS A 835 68.49 9.89 -43.48
C LYS A 835 68.04 11.04 -44.36
N ASN A 836 68.56 11.07 -45.59
CA ASN A 836 68.17 12.06 -46.59
C ASN A 836 67.39 11.38 -47.72
N PHE A 837 66.37 12.06 -48.22
CA PHE A 837 65.56 11.62 -49.35
C PHE A 837 65.51 12.69 -50.43
N SER A 838 65.68 12.30 -51.68
CA SER A 838 65.49 13.17 -52.84
C SER A 838 64.64 12.47 -53.88
N SER A 839 63.59 13.14 -54.35
CA SER A 839 62.71 12.60 -55.38
C SER A 839 62.19 13.72 -56.27
N THR A 840 62.08 13.44 -57.57
CA THR A 840 61.61 14.38 -58.59
C THR A 840 60.41 13.80 -59.32
N LYS A 841 59.40 14.63 -59.56
CA LYS A 841 58.19 14.26 -60.28
C LYS A 841 57.88 15.31 -61.35
N LYS A 842 57.22 14.86 -62.42
CA LYS A 842 56.85 15.68 -63.57
C LYS A 842 55.43 16.23 -63.37
N MET A 843 55.25 17.51 -63.60
CA MET A 843 53.94 18.18 -63.65
C MET A 843 53.73 18.92 -64.98
N ILE A 844 52.48 19.00 -65.43
CA ILE A 844 52.11 19.64 -66.69
C ILE A 844 51.14 20.78 -66.37
N LEU A 845 51.55 22.01 -66.65
CA LEU A 845 50.69 23.19 -66.57
C LEU A 845 50.05 23.43 -67.94
N ILE A 846 48.72 23.47 -68.00
CA ILE A 846 47.97 23.81 -69.22
C ILE A 846 47.14 25.05 -68.91
N LYS A 847 47.49 26.19 -69.51
CA LYS A 847 46.62 27.37 -69.53
C LYS A 847 45.53 27.26 -70.58
#